data_AF-N8VGD3-F1
#
_entry.id   AF-N8VGD3-F1
#
_cell.length_a   1.000
_cell.length_b   1.000
_cell.length_c   1.000
_cell.angle_alpha   90.00
_cell.angle_beta   90.00
_cell.angle_gamma   90.00
#
_symmetry.space_group_name_H-M   'P 1'
#
loop_
_entity.id
_entity.type
_entity.pdbx_description
1 polymer ?
#
loop_
_entity_poly.entity_id
_entity_poly.type
_entity_poly.pdbx_seq_one_letter_code
_entity_poly.pdbx_strand_id
1 'polypeptide(L)'
;MQKIKNIKEIQNFGIFKNFNWDSNLSYQHKNNTEIYNFKDINIFYGRNYSGKTSLSKIIRSLEKQALPEKYENPDFKIELNDESLITQSTLSNFGHPIHVYNSDFLKENLKFLHNENENIESFSVALGDENQPILDRIQELKHELGTNEENTKTGTFLDIQNKANELKNATIEHGTKKRELDKLLTDKATKNSDSIKNQYSIFGEINYTITKLNQDIASVQDSTFNALTDDQIVENRTIITQKELDNPPEVSTYTLNFTSLIQSTTEILKTIVGGSKKIGELVNNNALNIWVQTGHQLHSDRTTCAFCNNEISENRREELRNHFDLETQNLRNRISKGIEHLTGLLNGENFKISFDVNHYYQQYHTNLFQLNIDLQAALDKQKSSIEQLKILLEQKNGKLFTELEVEYPDDHSDEIKAVLNKISQIRLDCIQLNSELTTKQKEAKNELRLNHVYQFIQNINYTKLKADIDTAFQAIEPLEHQLEALNTRKSLIESQIKEEEAKLKSEDEACKRINAILQHDFGHQCLSLEAIETDSINGKSFKFEIQRNQNGNKIKAHNLSEGEQSLIAFCYFLAKIQDDLDQNKEPILWIDDPISSLDNNHIFFIFSLIEDKIVSNQKFGQLFISTHNLEFLKYLKRLNGRKWGDIQFFIIKRNFNSSSIFQMPNYMKNYFSELNFLFQQLYLCANEENISDQNYNLFYNFPNNARKFLELYSNFHYPDGFSNTDTEKLKSLWGEHLAFTLTDRINNEYSHLSGIFERSFTPLEQPEMYKASFAILKKIVELNPKQYEGFLKSIGINSTTLDPLYIKLTT
;
A
#
# COMPACT_ATOMS: atom_id res chain seq x y z
N MET A 1 -26.79 -32.49 3.35
CA MET A 1 -26.16 -33.35 2.32
C MET A 1 -27.23 -33.81 1.36
N GLN A 2 -27.08 -33.48 0.07
CA GLN A 2 -28.08 -33.81 -0.95
C GLN A 2 -27.81 -35.24 -1.45
N LYS A 3 -28.80 -36.12 -1.35
CA LYS A 3 -28.73 -37.52 -1.82
C LYS A 3 -29.86 -37.77 -2.81
N ILE A 4 -29.62 -38.61 -3.80
CA ILE A 4 -30.65 -39.10 -4.72
C ILE A 4 -31.45 -40.18 -3.99
N LYS A 5 -32.76 -39.96 -3.85
CA LYS A 5 -33.70 -40.89 -3.22
C LYS A 5 -34.13 -41.98 -4.18
N ASN A 6 -34.53 -41.59 -5.40
CA ASN A 6 -34.91 -42.51 -6.49
C ASN A 6 -34.93 -41.79 -7.86
N ILE A 7 -35.05 -42.56 -8.95
CA ILE A 7 -35.36 -42.02 -10.29
C ILE A 7 -36.86 -42.16 -10.53
N LYS A 8 -37.64 -41.18 -10.04
CA LYS A 8 -39.11 -41.22 -9.96
C LYS A 8 -39.79 -41.68 -11.23
N GLU A 9 -39.45 -41.08 -12.37
CA GLU A 9 -40.04 -41.37 -13.67
C GLU A 9 -39.01 -41.24 -14.80
N ILE A 10 -39.10 -42.09 -15.82
CA ILE A 10 -38.42 -41.91 -17.10
C ILE A 10 -39.45 -42.13 -18.20
N GLN A 11 -40.04 -41.04 -18.69
CA GLN A 11 -41.05 -41.09 -19.75
C GLN A 11 -40.42 -41.42 -21.09
N ASN A 12 -39.29 -40.78 -21.41
CA ASN A 12 -38.56 -41.03 -22.64
C ASN A 12 -37.05 -40.76 -22.47
N PHE A 13 -36.24 -41.80 -22.41
CA PHE A 13 -34.78 -41.65 -22.44
C PHE A 13 -34.09 -42.92 -22.96
N GLY A 14 -33.56 -42.87 -24.19
CA GLY A 14 -32.93 -44.02 -24.82
C GLY A 14 -33.90 -45.20 -24.96
N ILE A 15 -33.65 -46.27 -24.22
CA ILE A 15 -34.52 -47.46 -24.22
C ILE A 15 -35.52 -47.49 -23.05
N PHE A 16 -35.50 -46.52 -22.15
CA PHE A 16 -36.53 -46.38 -21.13
C PHE A 16 -37.72 -45.61 -21.70
N LYS A 17 -38.91 -46.20 -21.58
CA LYS A 17 -40.19 -45.62 -22.01
C LYS A 17 -41.23 -45.85 -20.91
N ASN A 18 -41.86 -44.77 -20.44
CA ASN A 18 -42.91 -44.78 -19.41
C ASN A 18 -42.54 -45.58 -18.16
N PHE A 19 -41.29 -45.52 -17.72
CA PHE A 19 -40.86 -46.16 -16.48
C PHE A 19 -41.29 -45.31 -15.27
N ASN A 20 -41.87 -45.97 -14.27
CA ASN A 20 -42.26 -45.36 -12.99
C ASN A 20 -41.66 -46.18 -11.84
N TRP A 21 -40.93 -45.52 -10.96
CA TRP A 21 -40.17 -46.17 -9.89
C TRP A 21 -41.07 -46.90 -8.90
N ASP A 22 -42.05 -46.19 -8.33
CA ASP A 22 -42.94 -46.69 -7.29
C ASP A 22 -43.66 -47.97 -7.71
N SER A 23 -44.17 -48.01 -8.96
CA SER A 23 -44.89 -49.17 -9.50
C SER A 23 -44.03 -50.43 -9.68
N ASN A 24 -42.73 -50.27 -9.97
CA ASN A 24 -41.83 -51.41 -10.23
C ASN A 24 -41.05 -51.86 -8.99
N LEU A 25 -40.98 -51.01 -7.95
CA LEU A 25 -40.16 -51.20 -6.77
C LEU A 25 -40.94 -51.11 -5.44
N SER A 26 -42.27 -51.18 -5.50
CA SER A 26 -43.11 -51.38 -4.32
C SER A 26 -43.00 -52.82 -3.78
N TYR A 27 -42.98 -52.99 -2.46
CA TYR A 27 -43.08 -54.28 -1.78
C TYR A 27 -44.02 -54.20 -0.57
N GLN A 28 -44.56 -55.34 -0.16
CA GLN A 28 -45.38 -55.44 1.03
C GLN A 28 -44.50 -55.72 2.25
N HIS A 29 -44.60 -54.89 3.27
CA HIS A 29 -43.94 -55.08 4.56
C HIS A 29 -44.93 -54.79 5.69
N LYS A 30 -45.22 -55.80 6.52
CA LYS A 30 -46.15 -55.70 7.66
C LYS A 30 -47.49 -55.03 7.30
N ASN A 31 -48.08 -55.41 6.17
CA ASN A 31 -49.33 -54.88 5.61
C ASN A 31 -49.28 -53.43 5.10
N ASN A 32 -48.11 -52.81 5.00
CA ASN A 32 -47.90 -51.53 4.34
C ASN A 32 -47.16 -51.72 3.02
N THR A 33 -47.50 -50.88 2.03
CA THR A 33 -46.74 -50.80 0.79
C THR A 33 -45.56 -49.86 1.01
N GLU A 34 -44.35 -50.39 0.96
CA GLU A 34 -43.10 -49.64 1.02
C GLU A 34 -42.42 -49.63 -0.35
N ILE A 35 -41.56 -48.64 -0.62
CA ILE A 35 -40.85 -48.50 -1.90
C ILE A 35 -39.35 -48.65 -1.64
N TYR A 36 -38.67 -49.47 -2.44
CA TYR A 36 -37.21 -49.53 -2.39
C TYR A 36 -36.61 -48.21 -2.90
N ASN A 37 -35.91 -47.49 -2.02
CA ASN A 37 -35.15 -46.29 -2.36
C ASN A 37 -33.65 -46.62 -2.46
N PHE A 38 -32.88 -45.69 -3.03
CA PHE A 38 -31.44 -45.76 -3.00
C PHE A 38 -30.89 -45.65 -1.57
N LYS A 39 -29.72 -46.27 -1.38
CA LYS A 39 -28.95 -46.29 -0.13
C LYS A 39 -27.59 -45.64 -0.35
N ASP A 40 -26.65 -45.86 0.57
CA ASP A 40 -25.27 -45.35 0.45
C ASP A 40 -24.55 -46.06 -0.69
N ILE A 41 -24.73 -47.37 -0.86
CA ILE A 41 -24.18 -48.15 -1.98
C ILE A 41 -25.31 -48.82 -2.76
N ASN A 42 -25.31 -48.66 -4.08
CA ASN A 42 -26.37 -49.13 -4.97
C ASN A 42 -25.76 -49.88 -6.16
N ILE A 43 -26.04 -51.17 -6.27
CA ILE A 43 -25.46 -52.04 -7.30
C ILE A 43 -26.54 -52.43 -8.31
N PHE A 44 -26.32 -52.13 -9.59
CA PHE A 44 -27.20 -52.51 -10.69
C PHE A 44 -26.57 -53.62 -11.52
N TYR A 45 -27.30 -54.72 -11.67
CA TYR A 45 -26.96 -55.75 -12.65
C TYR A 45 -27.88 -55.64 -13.87
N GLY A 46 -27.34 -55.77 -15.07
CA GLY A 46 -28.16 -55.83 -16.27
C GLY A 46 -27.37 -56.38 -17.46
N ARG A 47 -28.02 -57.26 -18.25
CA ARG A 47 -27.41 -57.78 -19.48
C ARG A 47 -27.01 -56.66 -20.44
N ASN A 48 -26.21 -56.97 -21.45
CA ASN A 48 -25.94 -56.03 -22.54
C ASN A 48 -27.27 -55.59 -23.17
N TYR A 49 -27.33 -54.32 -23.58
CA TYR A 49 -28.54 -53.69 -24.13
C TYR A 49 -29.73 -53.55 -23.15
N SER A 50 -29.52 -53.71 -21.83
CA SER A 50 -30.58 -53.55 -20.82
C SER A 50 -30.85 -52.10 -20.40
N GLY A 51 -29.96 -51.15 -20.70
CA GLY A 51 -30.19 -49.72 -20.43
C GLY A 51 -29.32 -49.11 -19.32
N LYS A 52 -28.37 -49.85 -18.76
CA LYS A 52 -27.40 -49.35 -17.76
C LYS A 52 -26.79 -48.00 -18.14
N THR A 53 -26.26 -47.91 -19.36
CA THR A 53 -25.64 -46.68 -19.89
C THR A 53 -26.63 -45.54 -20.13
N SER A 54 -27.91 -45.84 -20.37
CA SER A 54 -28.94 -44.81 -20.42
C SER A 54 -29.14 -44.17 -19.04
N LEU A 55 -29.11 -44.95 -17.96
CA LEU A 55 -29.18 -44.41 -16.59
C LEU A 55 -27.94 -43.60 -16.25
N SER A 56 -26.73 -44.09 -16.59
CA SER A 56 -25.50 -43.34 -16.34
C SER A 56 -25.50 -41.99 -17.05
N LYS A 57 -26.07 -41.89 -18.26
CA LYS A 57 -26.22 -40.63 -19.01
C LYS A 57 -27.24 -39.67 -18.40
N ILE A 58 -28.32 -40.17 -17.81
CA ILE A 58 -29.25 -39.34 -17.02
C ILE A 58 -28.50 -38.68 -15.86
N ILE A 59 -27.70 -39.47 -15.13
CA ILE A 59 -26.92 -38.96 -13.99
C ILE A 59 -25.78 -38.04 -14.45
N ARG A 60 -25.13 -38.33 -15.60
CA ARG A 60 -24.14 -37.44 -16.22
C ARG A 60 -24.72 -36.06 -16.58
N SER A 61 -26.03 -35.99 -16.84
CA SER A 61 -26.71 -34.72 -17.10
C SER A 61 -26.76 -33.82 -15.84
N LEU A 62 -26.77 -34.43 -14.65
CA LEU A 62 -26.64 -33.68 -13.38
C LEU A 62 -25.22 -33.14 -13.20
N GLU A 63 -24.21 -33.95 -13.53
CA GLU A 63 -22.79 -33.55 -13.46
C GLU A 63 -22.46 -32.39 -14.40
N LYS A 64 -22.87 -32.48 -15.66
CA LYS A 64 -22.58 -31.45 -16.67
C LYS A 64 -23.59 -30.30 -16.68
N GLN A 65 -24.65 -30.40 -15.90
CA GLN A 65 -25.80 -29.49 -15.93
C GLN A 65 -26.36 -29.27 -17.36
N ALA A 66 -26.21 -30.27 -18.23
CA ALA A 66 -26.54 -30.22 -19.65
C ALA A 66 -27.10 -31.56 -20.12
N LEU A 67 -27.97 -31.53 -21.12
CA LEU A 67 -28.55 -32.73 -21.70
C LEU A 67 -27.57 -33.42 -22.67
N PRO A 68 -27.57 -34.75 -22.75
CA PRO A 68 -26.68 -35.48 -23.62
C PRO A 68 -27.09 -35.33 -25.08
N GLU A 69 -26.10 -35.18 -25.95
CA GLU A 69 -26.32 -35.08 -27.39
C GLU A 69 -26.96 -36.36 -27.96
N LYS A 70 -27.75 -36.21 -29.04
CA LYS A 70 -28.33 -37.32 -29.81
C LYS A 70 -29.45 -38.11 -29.09
N TYR A 71 -30.09 -37.52 -28.09
CA TYR A 71 -31.34 -38.03 -27.51
C TYR A 71 -32.52 -37.15 -27.95
N GLU A 72 -33.54 -37.75 -28.58
CA GLU A 72 -34.76 -37.04 -28.98
C GLU A 72 -35.70 -36.90 -27.78
N ASN A 73 -36.05 -35.66 -27.42
CA ASN A 73 -37.02 -35.30 -26.37
C ASN A 73 -36.81 -36.05 -25.03
N PRO A 74 -35.65 -35.92 -24.36
CA PRO A 74 -35.40 -36.57 -23.08
C PRO A 74 -36.37 -36.07 -22.00
N ASP A 75 -37.04 -37.00 -21.31
CA ASP A 75 -38.00 -36.71 -20.24
C ASP A 75 -37.84 -37.69 -19.08
N PHE A 76 -37.37 -37.17 -17.95
CA PHE A 76 -37.10 -37.92 -16.73
C PHE A 76 -37.25 -37.03 -15.48
N LYS A 77 -37.52 -37.67 -14.34
CA LYS A 77 -37.64 -37.02 -13.03
C LYS A 77 -36.83 -37.78 -11.99
N ILE A 78 -36.02 -37.07 -11.24
CA ILE A 78 -35.19 -37.60 -10.16
C ILE A 78 -35.66 -36.95 -8.86
N GLU A 79 -35.93 -37.78 -7.85
CA GLU A 79 -36.33 -37.31 -6.53
C GLU A 79 -35.12 -37.33 -5.59
N LEU A 80 -34.91 -36.23 -4.88
CA LEU A 80 -33.85 -36.08 -3.89
C LEU A 80 -34.38 -36.39 -2.47
N ASN A 81 -33.47 -36.49 -1.50
CA ASN A 81 -33.81 -36.83 -0.11
C ASN A 81 -34.63 -35.75 0.61
N ASP A 82 -34.61 -34.51 0.13
CA ASP A 82 -35.45 -33.39 0.59
C ASP A 82 -36.80 -33.30 -0.16
N GLU A 83 -37.14 -34.34 -0.94
CA GLU A 83 -38.35 -34.44 -1.76
C GLU A 83 -38.40 -33.45 -2.95
N SER A 84 -37.31 -32.74 -3.22
CA SER A 84 -37.19 -31.92 -4.42
C SER A 84 -37.06 -32.78 -5.69
N LEU A 85 -37.55 -32.25 -6.81
CA LEU A 85 -37.55 -32.93 -8.11
C LEU A 85 -36.61 -32.23 -9.09
N ILE A 86 -35.66 -32.99 -9.63
CA ILE A 86 -34.81 -32.56 -10.74
C ILE A 86 -35.36 -33.15 -12.04
N THR A 87 -35.49 -32.30 -13.06
CA THR A 87 -35.98 -32.62 -14.41
C THR A 87 -34.95 -32.17 -15.44
N GLN A 88 -35.16 -32.53 -16.70
CA GLN A 88 -34.39 -32.05 -17.85
C GLN A 88 -34.26 -30.53 -17.94
N SER A 89 -35.19 -29.77 -17.36
CA SER A 89 -35.20 -28.30 -17.36
C SER A 89 -34.59 -27.66 -16.10
N THR A 90 -34.36 -28.45 -15.05
CA THR A 90 -33.92 -27.97 -13.74
C THR A 90 -32.58 -28.57 -13.30
N LEU A 91 -31.77 -29.04 -14.25
CA LEU A 91 -30.46 -29.65 -13.98
C LEU A 91 -29.52 -28.72 -13.20
N SER A 92 -29.57 -27.41 -13.46
CA SER A 92 -28.78 -26.39 -12.74
C SER A 92 -29.11 -26.26 -11.25
N ASN A 93 -30.25 -26.81 -10.79
CA ASN A 93 -30.64 -26.76 -9.38
C ASN A 93 -29.91 -27.83 -8.55
N PHE A 94 -29.19 -28.75 -9.20
CA PHE A 94 -28.36 -29.74 -8.52
C PHE A 94 -26.95 -29.18 -8.32
N GLY A 95 -26.61 -28.86 -7.07
CA GLY A 95 -25.34 -28.22 -6.70
C GLY A 95 -24.38 -29.11 -5.91
N HIS A 96 -24.74 -30.37 -5.64
CA HIS A 96 -23.88 -31.30 -4.91
C HIS A 96 -22.85 -31.96 -5.83
N PRO A 97 -21.59 -32.13 -5.42
CA PRO A 97 -20.57 -32.77 -6.25
C PRO A 97 -20.98 -34.17 -6.70
N ILE A 98 -20.90 -34.42 -8.01
CA ILE A 98 -21.24 -35.71 -8.62
C ILE A 98 -20.27 -36.04 -9.74
N HIS A 99 -19.80 -37.28 -9.79
CA HIS A 99 -18.83 -37.76 -10.78
C HIS A 99 -19.31 -39.04 -11.42
N VAL A 100 -19.38 -39.06 -12.75
CA VAL A 100 -19.90 -40.20 -13.51
C VAL A 100 -18.82 -40.78 -14.43
N TYR A 101 -18.42 -42.02 -14.15
CA TYR A 101 -17.62 -42.84 -15.04
C TYR A 101 -18.53 -43.61 -16.00
N ASN A 102 -18.55 -43.21 -17.27
CA ASN A 102 -19.28 -43.89 -18.35
C ASN A 102 -18.58 -43.70 -19.71
N SER A 103 -19.17 -44.22 -20.78
CA SER A 103 -18.58 -44.10 -22.13
C SER A 103 -18.45 -42.66 -22.66
N ASP A 104 -19.24 -41.70 -22.18
CA ASP A 104 -19.09 -40.29 -22.57
C ASP A 104 -17.89 -39.65 -21.85
N PHE A 105 -17.71 -39.97 -20.56
CA PHE A 105 -16.50 -39.59 -19.80
C PHE A 105 -15.22 -40.06 -20.50
N LEU A 106 -15.21 -41.31 -20.97
CA LEU A 106 -14.08 -41.87 -21.71
C LEU A 106 -13.78 -41.06 -22.99
N LYS A 107 -14.82 -40.75 -23.78
CA LYS A 107 -14.67 -40.01 -25.04
C LYS A 107 -14.18 -38.58 -24.84
N GLU A 108 -14.65 -37.91 -23.79
CA GLU A 108 -14.29 -36.52 -23.50
C GLU A 108 -12.83 -36.41 -23.03
N ASN A 109 -12.40 -37.26 -22.10
CA ASN A 109 -11.14 -37.09 -21.38
C ASN A 109 -10.00 -37.94 -21.97
N LEU A 110 -10.33 -39.02 -22.69
CA LEU A 110 -9.37 -40.04 -23.14
C LEU A 110 -9.45 -40.22 -24.66
N LYS A 111 -9.30 -39.13 -25.40
CA LYS A 111 -9.41 -39.10 -26.87
C LYS A 111 -8.43 -40.03 -27.58
N PHE A 112 -7.29 -40.33 -26.97
CA PHE A 112 -6.33 -41.34 -27.44
C PHE A 112 -6.94 -42.73 -27.67
N LEU A 113 -8.02 -43.08 -26.95
CA LEU A 113 -8.73 -44.36 -27.11
C LEU A 113 -9.36 -44.50 -28.51
N HIS A 114 -9.57 -43.39 -29.21
CA HIS A 114 -10.23 -43.33 -30.50
C HIS A 114 -9.31 -42.81 -31.62
N ASN A 115 -8.20 -42.14 -31.28
CA ASN A 115 -7.20 -41.65 -32.21
C ASN A 115 -5.78 -41.79 -31.61
N GLU A 116 -4.97 -42.71 -32.13
CA GLU A 116 -3.62 -43.02 -31.58
C GLU A 116 -2.62 -41.85 -31.66
N ASN A 117 -2.94 -40.80 -32.43
CA ASN A 117 -2.13 -39.58 -32.53
C ASN A 117 -2.57 -38.49 -31.52
N GLU A 118 -3.69 -38.67 -30.84
CA GLU A 118 -4.17 -37.76 -29.80
C GLU A 118 -3.69 -38.20 -28.41
N ASN A 119 -3.55 -37.22 -27.51
CA ASN A 119 -3.09 -37.44 -26.14
C ASN A 119 -4.27 -37.32 -25.15
N ILE A 120 -4.05 -37.70 -23.89
CA ILE A 120 -5.05 -37.56 -22.81
C ILE A 120 -5.14 -36.09 -22.39
N GLU A 121 -6.35 -35.61 -22.12
CA GLU A 121 -6.55 -34.26 -21.56
C GLU A 121 -5.94 -34.18 -20.15
N SER A 122 -5.04 -33.21 -19.93
CA SER A 122 -4.51 -32.96 -18.59
C SER A 122 -5.59 -32.36 -17.70
N PHE A 123 -5.47 -32.57 -16.39
CA PHE A 123 -6.30 -31.87 -15.41
C PHE A 123 -5.43 -31.41 -14.24
N SER A 124 -5.82 -30.28 -13.66
CA SER A 124 -5.20 -29.76 -12.45
C SER A 124 -5.87 -30.37 -11.22
N VAL A 125 -5.05 -30.78 -10.25
CA VAL A 125 -5.48 -31.22 -8.89
C VAL A 125 -6.18 -30.09 -8.11
N ALA A 126 -5.95 -28.83 -8.49
CA ALA A 126 -6.43 -27.67 -7.73
C ALA A 126 -7.65 -26.97 -8.35
N LEU A 127 -7.85 -27.05 -9.66
CA LEU A 127 -8.88 -26.29 -10.38
C LEU A 127 -9.43 -27.13 -11.54
N GLY A 128 -10.75 -27.29 -11.60
CA GLY A 128 -11.41 -28.04 -12.68
C GLY A 128 -11.20 -27.43 -14.07
N ASP A 129 -10.95 -28.32 -15.04
CA ASP A 129 -11.08 -28.26 -16.52
C ASP A 129 -10.85 -26.95 -17.34
N GLU A 130 -10.31 -25.83 -16.83
CA GLU A 130 -10.01 -24.63 -17.67
C GLU A 130 -8.61 -24.02 -17.49
N ASN A 131 -7.62 -24.58 -18.21
CA ASN A 131 -6.21 -24.19 -18.15
C ASN A 131 -5.78 -23.09 -19.15
N GLN A 132 -6.53 -22.89 -20.24
CA GLN A 132 -6.25 -21.85 -21.23
C GLN A 132 -6.22 -20.42 -20.63
N PRO A 133 -7.20 -20.00 -19.80
CA PRO A 133 -7.18 -18.64 -19.25
C PRO A 133 -6.00 -18.39 -18.32
N ILE A 134 -5.45 -19.42 -17.65
CA ILE A 134 -4.29 -19.31 -16.76
C ILE A 134 -3.02 -19.03 -17.57
N LEU A 135 -2.80 -19.75 -18.67
CA LEU A 135 -1.64 -19.56 -19.55
C LEU A 135 -1.67 -18.23 -20.29
N ASP A 136 -2.85 -17.86 -20.81
CA ASP A 136 -3.08 -16.54 -21.42
C ASP A 136 -2.78 -15.44 -20.42
N ARG A 137 -3.23 -15.61 -19.17
CA ARG A 137 -2.98 -14.64 -18.09
C ARG A 137 -1.50 -14.52 -17.74
N ILE A 138 -0.76 -15.63 -17.68
CA ILE A 138 0.70 -15.60 -17.45
C ILE A 138 1.40 -14.88 -18.61
N GLN A 139 1.00 -15.11 -19.87
CA GLN A 139 1.58 -14.42 -21.02
C GLN A 139 1.27 -12.92 -21.01
N GLU A 140 0.03 -12.52 -20.71
CA GLU A 140 -0.34 -11.11 -20.55
C GLU A 140 0.50 -10.43 -19.47
N LEU A 141 0.63 -11.06 -18.29
CA LEU A 141 1.41 -10.54 -17.18
C LEU A 141 2.90 -10.45 -17.52
N LYS A 142 3.46 -11.43 -18.24
CA LYS A 142 4.86 -11.40 -18.72
C LYS A 142 5.07 -10.32 -19.79
N HIS A 143 4.10 -10.09 -20.66
CA HIS A 143 4.15 -9.00 -21.64
C HIS A 143 4.06 -7.63 -20.95
N GLU A 144 3.19 -7.46 -19.95
CA GLU A 144 3.07 -6.23 -19.18
C GLU A 144 4.35 -5.94 -18.38
N LEU A 145 4.95 -6.97 -17.78
CA LEU A 145 6.21 -6.86 -17.05
C LEU A 145 7.36 -6.49 -17.99
N GLY A 146 7.41 -7.12 -19.17
CA GLY A 146 8.44 -6.94 -20.18
C GLY A 146 9.77 -7.61 -19.82
N THR A 147 10.82 -7.26 -20.56
CA THR A 147 12.18 -7.80 -20.40
C THR A 147 13.06 -6.88 -19.54
N ASN A 148 13.95 -7.46 -18.73
CA ASN A 148 14.92 -6.72 -17.90
C ASN A 148 16.37 -6.85 -18.42
N GLU A 149 16.55 -7.12 -19.70
CA GLU A 149 17.86 -7.22 -20.32
C GLU A 149 18.50 -5.84 -20.51
N GLU A 150 19.82 -5.75 -20.30
CA GLU A 150 20.57 -4.51 -20.53
C GLU A 150 20.48 -4.11 -22.00
N ASN A 151 19.91 -2.93 -22.26
CA ASN A 151 19.68 -2.29 -23.57
C ASN A 151 18.45 -2.76 -24.38
N THR A 152 17.65 -3.70 -23.87
CA THR A 152 16.40 -4.17 -24.50
C THR A 152 15.23 -4.20 -23.52
N LYS A 153 15.24 -3.32 -22.50
CA LYS A 153 14.15 -3.24 -21.52
C LYS A 153 12.85 -2.81 -22.19
N THR A 154 11.77 -3.50 -21.85
CA THR A 154 10.42 -3.26 -22.37
C THR A 154 9.39 -3.32 -21.23
N GLY A 155 8.16 -2.87 -21.49
CA GLY A 155 7.06 -2.91 -20.52
C GLY A 155 7.36 -2.15 -19.23
N THR A 156 6.86 -2.68 -18.11
CA THR A 156 7.00 -2.07 -16.77
C THR A 156 8.48 -1.84 -16.38
N PHE A 157 9.42 -2.68 -16.82
CA PHE A 157 10.85 -2.47 -16.57
C PHE A 157 11.41 -1.21 -17.24
N LEU A 158 10.96 -0.89 -18.46
CA LEU A 158 11.37 0.32 -19.17
C LEU A 158 10.77 1.57 -18.51
N ASP A 159 9.50 1.50 -18.11
CA ASP A 159 8.83 2.60 -17.41
C ASP A 159 9.52 2.95 -16.10
N ILE A 160 9.89 1.94 -15.30
CA ILE A 160 10.69 2.13 -14.08
C ILE A 160 12.03 2.81 -14.38
N GLN A 161 12.73 2.39 -15.44
CA GLN A 161 14.02 2.98 -15.80
C GLN A 161 13.87 4.45 -16.22
N ASN A 162 12.89 4.75 -17.08
CA ASN A 162 12.62 6.11 -17.52
C ASN A 162 12.26 7.00 -16.34
N LYS A 163 11.39 6.51 -15.45
CA LYS A 163 10.98 7.26 -14.27
C LYS A 163 12.10 7.47 -13.25
N ALA A 164 12.95 6.47 -13.05
CA ALA A 164 14.14 6.61 -12.21
C ALA A 164 15.13 7.63 -12.79
N ASN A 165 15.27 7.69 -14.12
CA ASN A 165 16.09 8.71 -14.79
C ASN A 165 15.48 10.11 -14.65
N GLU A 166 14.16 10.26 -14.80
CA GLU A 166 13.45 11.54 -14.57
C GLU A 166 13.65 12.02 -13.13
N LEU A 167 13.45 11.14 -12.14
CA LEU A 167 13.66 11.45 -10.72
C LEU A 167 15.11 11.88 -10.45
N LYS A 168 16.08 11.15 -11.02
CA LYS A 168 17.50 11.48 -10.91
C LYS A 168 17.78 12.86 -11.50
N ASN A 169 17.25 13.16 -12.69
CA ASN A 169 17.44 14.45 -13.34
C ASN A 169 16.81 15.59 -12.53
N ALA A 170 15.58 15.43 -12.03
CA ALA A 170 14.91 16.41 -11.17
C ALA A 170 15.70 16.66 -9.87
N THR A 171 16.24 15.60 -9.25
CA THR A 171 17.08 15.70 -8.05
C THR A 171 18.39 16.45 -8.33
N ILE A 172 19.02 16.17 -9.48
CA ILE A 172 20.23 16.87 -9.93
C ILE A 172 19.91 18.34 -10.22
N GLU A 173 18.79 18.65 -10.88
CA GLU A 173 18.38 20.01 -11.19
C GLU A 173 18.15 20.82 -9.91
N HIS A 174 17.34 20.31 -8.98
CA HIS A 174 17.12 20.94 -7.67
C HIS A 174 18.45 21.15 -6.91
N GLY A 175 19.31 20.13 -6.87
CA GLY A 175 20.62 20.22 -6.25
C GLY A 175 21.54 21.26 -6.91
N THR A 176 21.45 21.43 -8.23
CA THR A 176 22.24 22.41 -8.99
C THR A 176 21.76 23.83 -8.71
N LYS A 177 20.46 24.08 -8.79
CA LYS A 177 19.87 25.40 -8.46
C LYS A 177 20.17 25.83 -7.03
N LYS A 178 20.08 24.90 -6.07
CA LYS A 178 20.44 25.15 -4.67
C LYS A 178 21.91 25.53 -4.52
N ARG A 179 22.82 24.78 -5.15
CA ARG A 179 24.27 25.08 -5.13
C ARG A 179 24.60 26.42 -5.78
N GLU A 180 23.90 26.79 -6.85
CA GLU A 180 24.07 28.10 -7.50
C GLU A 180 23.68 29.25 -6.56
N LEU A 181 22.52 29.15 -5.90
CA LEU A 181 22.11 30.15 -4.91
C LEU A 181 23.09 30.20 -3.73
N ASP A 182 23.44 29.04 -3.15
CA ASP A 182 24.40 28.96 -2.04
C ASP A 182 25.76 29.57 -2.42
N LYS A 183 26.20 29.38 -3.66
CA LYS A 183 27.42 30.00 -4.19
C LYS A 183 27.28 31.52 -4.26
N LEU A 184 26.20 32.05 -4.83
CA LEU A 184 25.95 33.50 -4.90
C LEU A 184 25.94 34.13 -3.49
N LEU A 185 25.28 33.50 -2.53
CA LEU A 185 25.24 33.95 -1.13
C LEU A 185 26.62 33.88 -0.46
N THR A 186 27.36 32.78 -0.69
CA THR A 186 28.74 32.61 -0.17
C THR A 186 29.68 33.66 -0.71
N ASP A 187 29.62 33.90 -2.01
CA ASP A 187 30.47 34.83 -2.74
C ASP A 187 30.21 36.26 -2.25
N LYS A 188 28.93 36.63 -2.04
CA LYS A 188 28.55 37.94 -1.50
C LYS A 188 28.89 38.12 -0.02
N ALA A 189 28.77 37.06 0.79
CA ALA A 189 29.10 37.13 2.21
C ALA A 189 30.61 37.21 2.45
N THR A 190 31.42 36.40 1.75
CA THR A 190 32.80 36.09 2.19
C THR A 190 33.90 36.06 1.13
N LYS A 191 33.64 35.70 -0.13
CA LYS A 191 34.73 35.38 -1.08
C LYS A 191 35.12 36.53 -2.01
N ASN A 192 34.17 37.29 -2.53
CA ASN A 192 34.49 38.30 -3.54
C ASN A 192 35.15 39.54 -2.92
N SER A 193 35.90 40.30 -3.71
CA SER A 193 36.47 41.58 -3.29
C SER A 193 35.39 42.59 -2.87
N ASP A 194 34.20 42.52 -3.46
CA ASP A 194 33.00 43.29 -3.10
C ASP A 194 32.09 42.60 -2.06
N SER A 195 32.61 41.56 -1.39
CA SER A 195 31.87 40.90 -0.31
C SER A 195 31.76 41.79 0.92
N ILE A 196 30.70 41.57 1.70
CA ILE A 196 30.43 42.36 2.92
C ILE A 196 31.58 42.23 3.91
N LYS A 197 32.17 41.02 4.03
CA LYS A 197 33.35 40.78 4.87
C LYS A 197 34.56 41.61 4.45
N ASN A 198 34.84 41.70 3.15
CA ASN A 198 36.00 42.44 2.63
C ASN A 198 35.77 43.96 2.64
N GLN A 199 34.52 44.40 2.70
CA GLN A 199 34.11 45.81 2.84
C GLN A 199 33.72 46.17 4.29
N TYR A 200 34.33 45.52 5.28
CA TYR A 200 34.03 45.73 6.72
C TYR A 200 34.19 47.18 7.20
N SER A 201 35.03 47.98 6.53
CA SER A 201 35.17 49.41 6.83
C SER A 201 33.87 50.19 6.59
N ILE A 202 33.06 49.76 5.62
CA ILE A 202 31.77 50.36 5.24
C ILE A 202 30.60 49.69 5.98
N PHE A 203 30.67 48.37 6.23
CA PHE A 203 29.54 47.59 6.75
C PHE A 203 29.68 47.12 8.22
N GLY A 204 30.82 47.40 8.85
CA GLY A 204 31.03 47.27 10.29
C GLY A 204 31.34 45.89 10.84
N GLU A 205 31.48 44.86 10.00
CA GLU A 205 31.61 43.46 10.45
C GLU A 205 32.75 42.71 9.73
N ILE A 206 33.88 42.52 10.42
CA ILE A 206 35.06 41.82 9.87
C ILE A 206 34.90 40.29 9.83
N ASN A 207 34.05 39.74 10.71
CA ASN A 207 33.75 38.32 10.80
C ASN A 207 32.36 38.03 10.27
N TYR A 208 32.03 38.62 9.12
CA TYR A 208 30.76 38.39 8.46
C TYR A 208 30.68 36.98 7.86
N THR A 209 29.53 36.32 7.98
CA THR A 209 29.30 34.93 7.57
C THR A 209 28.01 34.80 6.78
N ILE A 210 27.82 33.69 6.07
CA ILE A 210 26.57 33.37 5.37
C ILE A 210 25.37 33.35 6.33
N THR A 211 25.55 32.88 7.57
CA THR A 211 24.49 32.87 8.58
C THR A 211 24.00 34.28 8.88
N LYS A 212 24.91 35.25 8.99
CA LYS A 212 24.56 36.67 9.18
C LYS A 212 23.92 37.25 7.92
N LEU A 213 24.39 36.89 6.73
CA LEU A 213 23.74 37.28 5.47
C LEU A 213 22.30 36.80 5.43
N ASN A 214 22.02 35.56 5.82
CA ASN A 214 20.64 35.05 5.85
C ASN A 214 19.75 35.79 6.87
N GLN A 215 20.31 36.22 8.01
CA GLN A 215 19.59 37.06 8.98
C GLN A 215 19.32 38.47 8.44
N ASP A 216 20.30 39.07 7.77
CA ASP A 216 20.15 40.38 7.13
C ASP A 216 19.15 40.28 5.95
N ILE A 217 19.16 39.20 5.16
CA ILE A 217 18.16 38.92 4.11
C ILE A 217 16.75 38.86 4.72
N ALA A 218 16.57 38.13 5.83
CA ALA A 218 15.28 38.08 6.50
C ALA A 218 14.82 39.46 6.99
N SER A 219 15.76 40.28 7.47
CA SER A 219 15.49 41.64 7.96
C SER A 219 15.06 42.59 6.83
N VAL A 220 15.66 42.48 5.64
CA VAL A 220 15.32 43.34 4.49
C VAL A 220 14.10 42.86 3.70
N GLN A 221 13.68 41.61 3.90
CA GLN A 221 12.44 41.07 3.35
C GLN A 221 11.21 41.39 4.22
N ASP A 222 11.41 41.91 5.44
CA ASP A 222 10.33 42.39 6.29
C ASP A 222 9.61 43.57 5.61
N SER A 223 8.27 43.54 5.63
CA SER A 223 7.43 44.61 5.07
C SER A 223 7.70 46.00 5.66
N THR A 224 8.34 46.08 6.82
CA THR A 224 8.70 47.33 7.49
C THR A 224 10.02 47.92 7.02
N PHE A 225 10.83 47.17 6.26
CA PHE A 225 12.11 47.65 5.74
C PHE A 225 11.91 48.63 4.58
N ASN A 226 12.55 49.79 4.67
CA ASN A 226 12.59 50.78 3.60
C ASN A 226 14.02 50.90 3.08
N ALA A 227 14.19 50.82 1.76
CA ALA A 227 15.48 51.05 1.13
C ALA A 227 15.92 52.50 1.35
N LEU A 228 17.22 52.70 1.52
CA LEU A 228 17.79 54.04 1.66
C LEU A 228 17.70 54.80 0.35
N THR A 229 17.36 56.08 0.45
CA THR A 229 17.49 57.03 -0.66
C THR A 229 18.96 57.36 -0.95
N ASP A 230 19.26 57.85 -2.15
CA ASP A 230 20.63 58.24 -2.51
C ASP A 230 21.23 59.28 -1.54
N ASP A 231 20.40 60.22 -1.07
CA ASP A 231 20.80 61.22 -0.07
C ASP A 231 21.19 60.58 1.27
N GLN A 232 20.40 59.63 1.76
CA GLN A 232 20.70 58.89 3.00
C GLN A 232 21.95 58.02 2.88
N ILE A 233 22.21 57.44 1.70
CA ILE A 233 23.44 56.68 1.45
C ILE A 233 24.66 57.60 1.54
N VAL A 234 24.59 58.80 0.97
CA VAL A 234 25.67 59.80 1.03
C VAL A 234 25.88 60.29 2.47
N GLU A 235 24.80 60.57 3.20
CA GLU A 235 24.85 60.98 4.61
C GLU A 235 25.53 59.91 5.47
N ASN A 236 25.08 58.66 5.39
CA ASN A 236 25.66 57.55 6.15
C ASN A 236 27.13 57.30 5.82
N ARG A 237 27.55 57.46 4.55
CA ARG A 237 28.97 57.39 4.17
C ARG A 237 29.80 58.51 4.79
N THR A 238 29.25 59.73 4.82
CA THR A 238 29.90 60.89 5.45
C THR A 238 30.12 60.64 6.93
N ILE A 239 29.10 60.14 7.65
CA ILE A 239 29.18 59.80 9.08
C ILE A 239 30.28 58.76 9.35
N ILE A 240 30.42 57.74 8.51
CA ILE A 240 31.45 56.69 8.66
C ILE A 240 32.87 57.25 8.53
N THR A 241 33.06 58.24 7.66
CA THR A 241 34.38 58.88 7.44
C THR A 241 34.66 60.01 8.42
N GLN A 242 33.66 60.46 9.17
CA GLN A 242 33.78 61.55 10.13
C GLN A 242 34.74 61.16 11.26
N LYS A 243 35.80 61.95 11.44
CA LYS A 243 36.71 61.78 12.56
C LYS A 243 36.24 62.60 13.75
N GLU A 244 36.42 62.04 14.94
CA GLU A 244 36.29 62.79 16.18
C GLU A 244 37.27 63.98 16.15
N LEU A 245 36.76 65.16 16.47
CA LEU A 245 37.55 66.37 16.66
C LEU A 245 37.73 66.60 18.16
N ASP A 246 38.83 67.23 18.56
CA ASP A 246 38.98 67.71 19.93
C ASP A 246 37.84 68.67 20.28
N ASN A 247 37.41 68.69 21.54
CA ASN A 247 36.33 69.58 21.99
C ASN A 247 36.71 71.05 21.71
N PRO A 248 35.85 71.83 21.04
CA PRO A 248 36.16 73.22 20.74
C PRO A 248 36.46 74.02 22.03
N PRO A 249 37.45 74.93 22.03
CA PRO A 249 37.76 75.78 23.18
C PRO A 249 36.56 76.65 23.62
N GLU A 250 36.52 77.04 24.89
CA GLU A 250 35.51 77.99 25.38
C GLU A 250 35.80 79.41 24.85
N VAL A 251 34.75 80.10 24.41
CA VAL A 251 34.84 81.48 23.93
C VAL A 251 34.77 82.44 25.11
N SER A 252 35.62 83.47 25.10
CA SER A 252 35.65 84.49 26.16
C SER A 252 34.30 85.22 26.31
N THR A 253 33.95 85.56 27.55
CA THR A 253 32.68 86.22 27.88
C THR A 253 32.76 87.74 27.74
N TYR A 254 31.66 88.35 27.29
CA TYR A 254 31.51 89.80 27.24
C TYR A 254 30.92 90.33 28.55
N THR A 255 31.69 91.16 29.27
CA THR A 255 31.38 91.58 30.66
C THR A 255 31.28 93.09 30.86
N LEU A 256 31.46 93.90 29.80
CA LEU A 256 31.41 95.35 29.90
C LEU A 256 30.01 95.83 30.31
N ASN A 257 29.95 96.70 31.31
CA ASN A 257 28.71 97.33 31.77
C ASN A 257 28.58 98.74 31.17
N PHE A 258 27.89 98.84 30.03
CA PHE A 258 27.78 100.09 29.29
C PHE A 258 26.89 101.12 30.01
N THR A 259 25.85 100.66 30.72
CA THR A 259 24.98 101.53 31.53
C THR A 259 25.77 102.32 32.57
N SER A 260 26.76 101.69 33.22
CA SER A 260 27.67 102.38 34.16
C SER A 260 28.53 103.46 33.47
N LEU A 261 28.95 103.23 32.23
CA LEU A 261 29.70 104.22 31.43
C LEU A 261 28.82 105.41 31.05
N ILE A 262 27.57 105.18 30.66
CA ILE A 262 26.59 106.25 30.41
C ILE A 262 26.38 107.06 31.69
N GLN A 263 26.14 106.42 32.83
CA GLN A 263 25.91 107.10 34.12
C GLN A 263 27.09 107.98 34.51
N SER A 264 28.31 107.43 34.51
CA SER A 264 29.53 108.20 34.84
C SER A 264 29.79 109.34 33.86
N THR A 265 29.54 109.14 32.56
CA THR A 265 29.63 110.20 31.55
C THR A 265 28.59 111.30 31.82
N THR A 266 27.34 110.92 32.11
CA THR A 266 26.24 111.85 32.43
C THR A 266 26.58 112.76 33.61
N GLU A 267 27.11 112.19 34.69
CA GLU A 267 27.53 112.98 35.86
C GLU A 267 28.58 114.04 35.51
N ILE A 268 29.51 113.72 34.61
CA ILE A 268 30.53 114.67 34.15
C ILE A 268 29.91 115.74 33.24
N LEU A 269 29.03 115.37 32.31
CA LEU A 269 28.40 116.31 31.38
C LEU A 269 27.49 117.33 32.08
N LYS A 270 26.77 116.91 33.14
CA LYS A 270 25.87 117.77 33.93
C LYS A 270 26.59 118.67 34.94
N THR A 271 27.85 118.37 35.27
CA THR A 271 28.60 119.22 36.22
C THR A 271 28.85 120.60 35.57
N ILE A 272 28.36 121.68 36.20
CA ILE A 272 28.62 123.07 35.82
C ILE A 272 29.53 123.70 36.90
N VAL A 273 30.54 124.44 36.47
CA VAL A 273 31.48 125.13 37.36
C VAL A 273 31.23 126.65 37.38
N GLY A 274 30.84 127.19 38.55
CA GLY A 274 30.90 128.62 38.89
C GLY A 274 29.62 129.47 38.75
N GLY A 275 29.35 130.25 39.81
CA GLY A 275 28.35 131.34 39.88
C GLY A 275 28.85 132.69 39.33
N SER A 276 28.16 133.79 39.69
CA SER A 276 28.13 135.14 39.07
C SER A 276 29.45 135.95 38.96
N LYS A 277 30.63 135.33 39.04
CA LYS A 277 31.96 135.97 38.99
C LYS A 277 32.90 135.41 37.90
N LYS A 278 32.37 134.91 36.77
CA LYS A 278 33.17 134.42 35.63
C LYS A 278 33.33 135.49 34.54
N ILE A 279 34.50 135.51 33.89
CA ILE A 279 34.79 136.42 32.77
C ILE A 279 34.02 135.98 31.52
N GLY A 280 33.00 136.74 31.12
CA GLY A 280 32.06 136.36 30.04
C GLY A 280 32.73 136.12 28.67
N GLU A 281 33.77 136.89 28.33
CA GLU A 281 34.53 136.70 27.09
C GLU A 281 35.23 135.33 27.04
N LEU A 282 35.76 134.87 28.17
CA LEU A 282 36.42 133.56 28.29
C LEU A 282 35.42 132.41 28.38
N VAL A 283 34.21 132.65 28.88
CA VAL A 283 33.13 131.66 28.85
C VAL A 283 32.67 131.43 27.41
N ASN A 284 32.57 132.49 26.61
CA ASN A 284 32.04 132.43 25.24
C ASN A 284 33.11 132.06 24.19
N ASN A 285 34.40 132.16 24.52
CA ASN A 285 35.49 131.84 23.59
C ASN A 285 36.48 130.85 24.23
N ASN A 286 36.30 129.56 23.91
CA ASN A 286 37.13 128.47 24.44
C ASN A 286 38.63 128.61 24.05
N ALA A 287 38.93 129.02 22.82
CA ALA A 287 40.32 129.21 22.38
C ALA A 287 41.01 130.32 23.20
N LEU A 288 40.28 131.41 23.46
CA LEU A 288 40.74 132.49 24.32
C LEU A 288 40.86 132.04 25.78
N ASN A 289 39.91 131.23 26.28
CA ASN A 289 39.95 130.63 27.62
C ASN A 289 41.24 129.85 27.85
N ILE A 290 41.56 128.93 26.93
CA ILE A 290 42.76 128.08 26.98
C ILE A 290 44.04 128.93 26.94
N TRP A 291 44.08 129.94 26.06
CA TRP A 291 45.21 130.86 25.98
C TRP A 291 45.38 131.66 27.28
N VAL A 292 44.30 132.23 27.80
CA VAL A 292 44.33 133.01 29.05
C VAL A 292 44.63 132.13 30.25
N GLN A 293 44.26 130.85 30.23
CA GLN A 293 44.61 129.91 31.30
C GLN A 293 46.09 129.56 31.31
N THR A 294 46.63 129.26 30.12
CA THR A 294 48.06 128.99 29.94
C THR A 294 48.84 130.23 30.37
N GLY A 295 48.37 131.41 29.97
CA GLY A 295 48.80 132.69 30.51
C GLY A 295 48.70 132.72 32.03
N HIS A 296 47.53 132.50 32.62
CA HIS A 296 47.29 132.62 34.06
C HIS A 296 48.31 131.83 34.89
N GLN A 297 48.59 130.58 34.52
CA GLN A 297 49.61 129.75 35.18
C GLN A 297 51.02 130.34 35.06
N LEU A 298 51.39 130.87 33.89
CA LEU A 298 52.69 131.49 33.65
C LEU A 298 52.88 132.86 34.34
N HIS A 299 51.80 133.46 34.87
CA HIS A 299 51.81 134.76 35.52
C HIS A 299 51.63 134.69 37.04
N SER A 300 51.64 133.48 37.63
CA SER A 300 51.47 133.24 39.07
C SER A 300 52.39 134.13 39.94
N ASP A 301 53.65 134.29 39.52
CA ASP A 301 54.69 135.01 40.27
C ASP A 301 55.06 136.38 39.67
N ARG A 302 54.30 136.89 38.69
CA ARG A 302 54.64 138.12 37.93
C ARG A 302 53.63 139.23 38.17
N THR A 303 54.09 140.43 38.48
CA THR A 303 53.26 141.64 38.60
C THR A 303 52.94 142.29 37.24
N THR A 304 53.72 141.99 36.21
CA THR A 304 53.53 142.48 34.84
C THR A 304 53.15 141.34 33.87
N CYS A 305 52.41 141.69 32.82
CA CYS A 305 52.00 140.76 31.77
C CYS A 305 53.20 140.37 30.91
N ALA A 306 53.51 139.08 30.81
CA ALA A 306 54.57 138.52 29.99
C ALA A 306 54.37 138.76 28.47
N PHE A 307 53.17 139.14 28.04
CA PHE A 307 52.89 139.42 26.63
C PHE A 307 53.16 140.89 26.26
N CYS A 308 52.53 141.84 26.97
CA CYS A 308 52.63 143.27 26.64
C CYS A 308 53.47 144.10 27.62
N ASN A 309 54.00 143.47 28.68
CA ASN A 309 54.80 144.07 29.74
C ASN A 309 54.09 145.15 30.61
N ASN A 310 52.78 145.30 30.47
CA ASN A 310 51.97 146.19 31.32
C ASN A 310 51.68 145.56 32.69
N GLU A 311 51.47 146.39 33.72
CA GLU A 311 51.10 145.93 35.06
C GLU A 311 49.71 145.25 35.07
N ILE A 312 49.61 144.08 35.71
CA ILE A 312 48.33 143.37 35.85
C ILE A 312 47.67 143.85 37.14
N SER A 313 46.55 144.58 37.00
CA SER A 313 45.80 145.05 38.16
C SER A 313 45.33 143.90 39.07
N GLU A 314 45.27 144.16 40.37
CA GLU A 314 44.82 143.17 41.36
C GLU A 314 43.37 142.72 41.09
N ASN A 315 42.51 143.62 40.60
CA ASN A 315 41.15 143.27 40.16
C ASN A 315 41.18 142.22 39.04
N ARG A 316 42.03 142.40 38.02
CA ARG A 316 42.17 141.41 36.92
C ARG A 316 42.72 140.07 37.40
N ARG A 317 43.62 140.07 38.39
CA ARG A 317 44.13 138.84 39.02
C ARG A 317 43.03 138.11 39.78
N GLU A 318 42.18 138.85 40.50
CA GLU A 318 41.03 138.28 41.19
C GLU A 318 39.99 137.71 40.21
N GLU A 319 39.66 138.42 39.13
CA GLU A 319 38.81 137.91 38.04
C GLU A 319 39.34 136.60 37.45
N LEU A 320 40.66 136.51 37.20
CA LEU A 320 41.30 135.31 36.66
C LEU A 320 41.34 134.16 37.67
N ARG A 321 41.64 134.43 38.96
CA ARG A 321 41.58 133.41 40.04
C ARG A 321 40.17 132.87 40.22
N ASN A 322 39.16 133.74 40.21
CA ASN A 322 37.75 133.35 40.28
C ASN A 322 37.31 132.58 39.02
N HIS A 323 37.89 132.88 37.86
CA HIS A 323 37.60 132.15 36.62
C HIS A 323 38.22 130.74 36.61
N PHE A 324 39.46 130.57 37.07
CA PHE A 324 40.20 129.30 37.13
C PHE A 324 40.26 128.68 38.55
N ASP A 325 39.10 128.55 39.19
CA ASP A 325 38.98 127.94 40.52
C ASP A 325 39.26 126.43 40.54
N LEU A 326 39.36 125.88 41.75
CA LEU A 326 39.60 124.45 42.00
C LEU A 326 38.49 123.56 41.41
N GLU A 327 37.24 124.03 41.37
CA GLU A 327 36.12 123.28 40.79
C GLU A 327 36.31 123.07 39.29
N THR A 328 36.74 124.12 38.57
CA THR A 328 37.04 124.07 37.12
C THR A 328 38.16 123.07 36.82
N GLN A 329 39.20 122.99 37.66
CA GLN A 329 40.29 122.03 37.52
C GLN A 329 39.85 120.58 37.82
N ASN A 330 39.03 120.38 38.86
CA ASN A 330 38.50 119.08 39.22
C ASN A 330 37.62 118.48 38.11
N LEU A 331 36.76 119.28 37.47
CA LEU A 331 35.94 118.83 36.35
C LEU A 331 36.80 118.39 35.16
N ARG A 332 37.84 119.14 34.80
CA ARG A 332 38.77 118.75 33.73
C ARG A 332 39.53 117.47 34.03
N ASN A 333 39.98 117.28 35.27
CA ASN A 333 40.63 116.03 35.68
C ASN A 333 39.67 114.84 35.60
N ARG A 334 38.40 115.01 35.98
CA ARG A 334 37.36 113.98 35.81
C ARG A 334 37.14 113.64 34.34
N ILE A 335 37.08 114.65 33.46
CA ILE A 335 36.96 114.47 32.00
C ILE A 335 38.16 113.70 31.44
N SER A 336 39.39 114.10 31.77
CA SER A 336 40.62 113.44 31.29
C SER A 336 40.68 111.97 31.73
N LYS A 337 40.39 111.70 33.01
CA LYS A 337 40.34 110.32 33.54
C LYS A 337 39.22 109.50 32.90
N GLY A 338 38.07 110.10 32.61
CA GLY A 338 36.97 109.47 31.87
C GLY A 338 37.40 109.07 30.46
N ILE A 339 38.08 109.97 29.74
CA ILE A 339 38.62 109.70 28.40
C ILE A 339 39.67 108.58 28.43
N GLU A 340 40.59 108.60 29.40
CA GLU A 340 41.58 107.53 29.60
C GLU A 340 40.91 106.18 29.88
N HIS A 341 39.89 106.16 30.74
CA HIS A 341 39.15 104.94 31.07
C HIS A 341 38.45 104.34 29.84
N LEU A 342 37.71 105.17 29.07
CA LEU A 342 37.05 104.72 27.84
C LEU A 342 38.06 104.23 26.79
N THR A 343 39.20 104.91 26.67
CA THR A 343 40.30 104.49 25.76
C THR A 343 40.93 103.17 26.20
N GLY A 344 41.07 102.93 27.50
CA GLY A 344 41.51 101.65 28.05
C GLY A 344 40.53 100.52 27.76
N LEU A 345 39.22 100.78 27.86
CA LEU A 345 38.17 99.81 27.54
C LEU A 345 38.16 99.41 26.07
N LEU A 346 38.32 100.37 25.14
CA LEU A 346 38.40 100.10 23.70
C LEU A 346 39.54 99.13 23.32
N ASN A 347 40.63 99.13 24.10
CA ASN A 347 41.79 98.26 23.91
C ASN A 347 41.77 96.98 24.78
N GLY A 348 40.69 96.80 25.55
CA GLY A 348 40.55 95.70 26.51
C GLY A 348 40.08 94.37 25.90
N GLU A 349 40.06 93.34 26.74
CA GLU A 349 39.73 91.96 26.33
C GLU A 349 38.30 91.79 25.80
N ASN A 350 37.35 92.61 26.26
CA ASN A 350 35.96 92.57 25.78
C ASN A 350 35.82 92.79 24.27
N PHE A 351 36.83 93.37 23.61
CA PHE A 351 36.83 93.62 22.17
C PHE A 351 37.83 92.76 21.38
N LYS A 352 38.48 91.80 22.05
CA LYS A 352 39.42 90.84 21.44
C LYS A 352 38.86 89.42 21.37
N ILE A 353 37.55 89.28 21.53
CA ILE A 353 36.87 87.98 21.50
C ILE A 353 36.97 87.40 20.09
N SER A 354 37.55 86.21 19.98
CA SER A 354 37.70 85.46 18.73
C SER A 354 37.64 83.96 18.99
N PHE A 355 37.31 83.19 17.96
CA PHE A 355 37.30 81.73 17.99
C PHE A 355 37.73 81.19 16.62
N ASP A 356 38.31 79.99 16.60
CA ASP A 356 38.76 79.33 15.37
C ASP A 356 37.76 78.28 14.92
N VAL A 357 37.18 78.50 13.74
CA VAL A 357 36.15 77.66 13.10
C VAL A 357 36.68 76.25 12.80
N ASN A 358 38.00 76.07 12.65
CA ASN A 358 38.60 74.77 12.34
C ASN A 358 38.48 73.74 13.48
N HIS A 359 38.18 74.17 14.71
CA HIS A 359 37.89 73.26 15.81
C HIS A 359 36.48 72.62 15.73
N TYR A 360 35.64 73.07 14.81
CA TYR A 360 34.26 72.60 14.66
C TYR A 360 34.09 71.74 13.40
N TYR A 361 33.07 70.88 13.40
CA TYR A 361 32.69 70.10 12.23
C TYR A 361 32.34 70.98 11.03
N GLN A 362 32.71 70.51 9.82
CA GLN A 362 32.55 71.25 8.57
C GLN A 362 31.10 71.73 8.33
N GLN A 363 30.11 70.95 8.77
CA GLN A 363 28.68 71.31 8.68
C GLN A 363 28.32 72.61 9.40
N TYR A 364 29.08 72.99 10.44
CA TYR A 364 28.87 74.22 11.18
C TYR A 364 29.68 75.40 10.64
N HIS A 365 30.63 75.18 9.72
CA HIS A 365 31.54 76.23 9.25
C HIS A 365 30.82 77.42 8.65
N THR A 366 29.86 77.21 7.75
CA THR A 366 29.09 78.30 7.13
C THR A 366 28.37 79.16 8.18
N ASN A 367 27.73 78.51 9.15
CA ASN A 367 27.02 79.21 10.23
C ASN A 367 28.00 79.96 11.15
N LEU A 368 29.12 79.32 11.52
CA LEU A 368 30.15 79.92 12.37
C LEU A 368 30.87 81.09 11.69
N PHE A 369 31.12 81.03 10.38
CA PHE A 369 31.66 82.16 9.63
C PHE A 369 30.70 83.35 9.66
N GLN A 370 29.40 83.11 9.47
CA GLN A 370 28.39 84.16 9.58
C GLN A 370 28.34 84.73 11.00
N LEU A 371 28.34 83.88 12.03
CA LEU A 371 28.34 84.32 13.43
C LEU A 371 29.61 85.10 13.80
N ASN A 372 30.76 84.79 13.21
CA ASN A 372 31.98 85.57 13.41
C ASN A 372 31.85 86.98 12.81
N ILE A 373 31.28 87.09 11.60
CA ILE A 373 30.97 88.39 10.98
C ILE A 373 30.01 89.19 11.86
N ASP A 374 28.93 88.54 12.32
CA ASP A 374 27.92 89.17 13.19
C ASP A 374 28.54 89.63 14.53
N LEU A 375 29.45 88.84 15.10
CA LEU A 375 30.16 89.18 16.34
C LEU A 375 31.06 90.41 16.16
N GLN A 376 31.88 90.43 15.10
CA GLN A 376 32.74 91.58 14.83
C GLN A 376 31.93 92.85 14.57
N ALA A 377 30.84 92.74 13.80
CA ALA A 377 29.94 93.87 13.57
C ALA A 377 29.33 94.40 14.87
N ALA A 378 28.86 93.52 15.77
CA ALA A 378 28.31 93.92 17.06
C ALA A 378 29.38 94.55 17.98
N LEU A 379 30.60 93.99 18.00
CA LEU A 379 31.73 94.56 18.74
C LEU A 379 32.11 95.94 18.22
N ASP A 380 32.14 96.15 16.90
CA ASP A 380 32.50 97.43 16.29
C ASP A 380 31.42 98.51 16.52
N LYS A 381 30.12 98.14 16.48
CA LYS A 381 29.04 99.04 16.91
C LYS A 381 29.21 99.48 18.37
N GLN A 382 29.58 98.55 19.24
CA GLN A 382 29.80 98.84 20.66
C GLN A 382 31.06 99.69 20.90
N LYS A 383 32.14 99.48 20.13
CA LYS A 383 33.31 100.37 20.12
C LYS A 383 32.91 101.78 19.70
N SER A 384 32.15 101.92 18.62
CA SER A 384 31.65 103.22 18.15
C SER A 384 30.83 103.92 19.22
N SER A 385 30.01 103.18 19.96
CA SER A 385 29.23 103.70 21.09
C SER A 385 30.12 104.23 22.23
N ILE A 386 31.22 103.53 22.56
CA ILE A 386 32.21 104.03 23.52
C ILE A 386 32.98 105.24 22.99
N GLU A 387 33.33 105.26 21.71
CA GLU A 387 33.97 106.41 21.05
C GLU A 387 33.07 107.64 21.07
N GLN A 388 31.76 107.47 20.88
CA GLN A 388 30.79 108.56 21.03
C GLN A 388 30.79 109.11 22.46
N LEU A 389 30.78 108.26 23.50
CA LEU A 389 30.92 108.72 24.89
C LEU A 389 32.22 109.52 25.11
N LYS A 390 33.33 109.08 24.49
CA LYS A 390 34.60 109.81 24.54
C LYS A 390 34.49 111.19 23.88
N ILE A 391 33.86 111.28 22.70
CA ILE A 391 33.62 112.56 22.01
C ILE A 391 32.77 113.50 22.87
N LEU A 392 31.75 112.99 23.57
CA LEU A 392 30.92 113.80 24.47
C LEU A 392 31.75 114.40 25.62
N LEU A 393 32.67 113.62 26.20
CA LEU A 393 33.60 114.11 27.22
C LEU A 393 34.57 115.18 26.66
N GLU A 394 35.08 114.98 25.45
CA GLU A 394 35.93 115.97 24.75
C GLU A 394 35.17 117.28 24.46
N GLN A 395 33.92 117.19 24.03
CA GLN A 395 33.05 118.36 23.85
C GLN A 395 32.80 119.10 25.16
N LYS A 396 32.58 118.37 26.26
CA LYS A 396 32.44 118.96 27.61
C LYS A 396 33.70 119.69 28.05
N ASN A 397 34.88 119.21 27.67
CA ASN A 397 36.13 119.89 27.95
C ASN A 397 36.20 121.29 27.32
N GLY A 398 35.58 121.48 26.15
CA GLY A 398 35.49 122.79 25.47
C GLY A 398 34.35 123.69 25.97
N LYS A 399 33.42 123.16 26.78
CA LYS A 399 32.19 123.82 27.24
C LYS A 399 31.96 123.58 28.75
N LEU A 400 32.97 123.87 29.56
CA LEU A 400 32.98 123.55 31.00
C LEU A 400 31.91 124.29 31.81
N PHE A 401 31.52 125.48 31.36
CA PHE A 401 30.62 126.38 32.07
C PHE A 401 29.14 126.20 31.70
N THR A 402 28.82 125.26 30.81
CA THR A 402 27.45 124.99 30.37
C THR A 402 27.13 123.51 30.56
N GLU A 403 25.88 123.21 30.92
CA GLU A 403 25.36 121.86 30.80
C GLU A 403 25.28 121.46 29.31
N LEU A 404 25.62 120.21 29.03
CA LEU A 404 25.50 119.63 27.70
C LEU A 404 24.34 118.65 27.70
N GLU A 405 23.23 119.05 27.08
CA GLU A 405 22.16 118.13 26.70
C GLU A 405 22.60 117.37 25.45
N VAL A 406 22.62 116.04 25.55
CA VAL A 406 23.15 115.16 24.50
C VAL A 406 22.30 113.90 24.40
N GLU A 407 22.25 113.33 23.21
CA GLU A 407 21.72 111.99 22.96
C GLU A 407 22.83 110.97 23.23
N TYR A 408 22.50 109.91 23.98
CA TYR A 408 23.47 108.86 24.30
C TYR A 408 23.48 107.78 23.21
N PRO A 409 24.65 107.20 22.91
CA PRO A 409 24.76 106.04 22.02
C PRO A 409 23.97 104.82 22.54
N ASP A 410 23.56 103.96 21.60
CA ASP A 410 22.90 102.69 21.87
C ASP A 410 23.82 101.67 22.57
N ASP A 411 23.24 100.75 23.33
CA ASP A 411 23.96 99.63 23.94
C ASP A 411 23.79 98.34 23.11
N HIS A 412 24.89 97.87 22.51
CA HIS A 412 24.94 96.64 21.73
C HIS A 412 25.42 95.42 22.54
N SER A 413 25.50 95.52 23.87
CA SER A 413 25.93 94.42 24.75
C SER A 413 25.08 93.15 24.60
N ASP A 414 23.76 93.29 24.43
CA ASP A 414 22.87 92.14 24.28
C ASP A 414 22.96 91.49 22.90
N GLU A 415 23.23 92.28 21.84
CA GLU A 415 23.53 91.77 20.50
C GLU A 415 24.79 90.90 20.52
N ILE A 416 25.86 91.37 21.19
CA ILE A 416 27.11 90.61 21.38
C ILE A 416 26.85 89.31 22.15
N LYS A 417 26.16 89.37 23.29
CA LYS A 417 25.84 88.19 24.11
C LYS A 417 24.98 87.17 23.34
N ALA A 418 24.03 87.63 22.53
CA ALA A 418 23.18 86.75 21.74
C ALA A 418 23.98 85.96 20.69
N VAL A 419 24.94 86.62 20.01
CA VAL A 419 25.84 85.94 19.06
C VAL A 419 26.75 84.94 19.78
N LEU A 420 27.32 85.32 20.93
CA LEU A 420 28.14 84.41 21.75
C LEU A 420 27.37 83.18 22.24
N ASN A 421 26.11 83.34 22.64
CA ASN A 421 25.25 82.22 23.03
C ASN A 421 25.01 81.24 21.88
N LYS A 422 24.79 81.74 20.65
CA LYS A 422 24.65 80.88 19.46
C LYS A 422 25.93 80.08 19.19
N ILE A 423 27.09 80.70 19.31
CA ILE A 423 28.39 80.02 19.15
C ILE A 423 28.57 78.95 20.25
N SER A 424 28.19 79.28 21.50
CA SER A 424 28.24 78.33 22.62
C SER A 424 27.31 77.13 22.40
N GLN A 425 26.13 77.34 21.84
CA GLN A 425 25.22 76.25 21.49
C GLN A 425 25.84 75.32 20.44
N ILE A 426 26.43 75.86 19.36
CA ILE A 426 27.11 75.05 18.33
C ILE A 426 28.27 74.25 18.94
N ARG A 427 28.97 74.81 19.93
CA ARG A 427 30.00 74.07 20.68
C ARG A 427 29.41 72.89 21.45
N LEU A 428 28.29 73.06 22.14
CA LEU A 428 27.62 71.96 22.84
C LEU A 428 27.17 70.88 21.85
N ASP A 429 26.60 71.27 20.72
CA ASP A 429 26.16 70.34 19.67
C ASP A 429 27.35 69.55 19.08
N CYS A 430 28.52 70.18 18.93
CA CYS A 430 29.76 69.54 18.51
C CYS A 430 30.25 68.49 19.52
N ILE A 431 30.21 68.81 20.82
CA ILE A 431 30.60 67.89 21.91
C ILE A 431 29.62 66.71 21.98
N GLN A 432 28.32 66.97 21.86
CA GLN A 432 27.32 65.90 21.84
C GLN A 432 27.55 64.98 20.64
N LEU A 433 27.83 65.53 19.46
CA LEU A 433 28.13 64.73 18.27
C LEU A 433 29.37 63.84 18.48
N ASN A 434 30.44 64.33 19.13
CA ASN A 434 31.59 63.50 19.53
C ASN A 434 31.17 62.30 20.38
N SER A 435 30.35 62.54 21.41
CA SER A 435 29.92 61.49 22.33
C SER A 435 29.06 60.41 21.66
N GLU A 436 28.31 60.78 20.63
CA GLU A 436 27.41 59.88 19.90
C GLU A 436 28.06 59.30 18.62
N LEU A 437 29.21 59.82 18.19
CA LEU A 437 29.80 59.54 16.87
C LEU A 437 30.01 58.04 16.66
N THR A 438 30.56 57.33 17.66
CA THR A 438 30.80 55.89 17.58
C THR A 438 29.50 55.11 17.39
N THR A 439 28.43 55.52 18.06
CA THR A 439 27.09 54.91 17.95
C THR A 439 26.49 55.17 16.57
N LYS A 440 26.48 56.44 16.13
CA LYS A 440 25.98 56.82 14.79
C LYS A 440 26.76 56.17 13.66
N GLN A 441 28.07 56.01 13.80
CA GLN A 441 28.90 55.26 12.85
C GLN A 441 28.52 53.78 12.79
N LYS A 442 28.20 53.17 13.92
CA LYS A 442 27.75 51.77 13.98
C LYS A 442 26.38 51.61 13.32
N GLU A 443 25.46 52.53 13.59
CA GLU A 443 24.12 52.58 12.98
C GLU A 443 24.21 52.79 11.47
N ALA A 444 24.95 53.80 11.00
CA ALA A 444 25.17 54.07 9.58
C ALA A 444 25.79 52.88 8.83
N LYS A 445 26.78 52.20 9.44
CA LYS A 445 27.36 50.95 8.88
C LYS A 445 26.33 49.83 8.76
N ASN A 446 25.45 49.71 9.75
CA ASN A 446 24.39 48.71 9.76
C ASN A 446 23.34 49.01 8.69
N GLU A 447 22.88 50.25 8.58
CA GLU A 447 21.91 50.67 7.57
C GLU A 447 22.45 50.50 6.15
N LEU A 448 23.70 50.92 5.89
CA LEU A 448 24.35 50.69 4.59
C LEU A 448 24.48 49.21 4.26
N ARG A 449 24.77 48.37 5.27
CA ARG A 449 24.86 46.90 5.08
C ARG A 449 23.51 46.33 4.69
N LEU A 450 22.44 46.66 5.42
CA LEU A 450 21.09 46.18 5.12
C LEU A 450 20.64 46.67 3.74
N ASN A 451 20.86 47.95 3.40
CA ASN A 451 20.51 48.45 2.08
C ASN A 451 21.30 47.77 0.94
N HIS A 452 22.58 47.46 1.16
CA HIS A 452 23.38 46.72 0.20
C HIS A 452 22.92 45.26 0.04
N VAL A 453 22.51 44.60 1.14
CA VAL A 453 21.87 43.28 1.08
C VAL A 453 20.55 43.34 0.32
N TYR A 454 19.74 44.38 0.55
CA TYR A 454 18.50 44.62 -0.18
C TYR A 454 18.74 44.77 -1.69
N GLN A 455 19.67 45.63 -2.11
CA GLN A 455 20.02 45.78 -3.52
C GLN A 455 20.54 44.46 -4.13
N PHE A 456 21.35 43.72 -3.37
CA PHE A 456 21.86 42.42 -3.81
C PHE A 456 20.72 41.41 -4.07
N ILE A 457 19.77 41.26 -3.15
CA ILE A 457 18.67 40.30 -3.34
C ILE A 457 17.75 40.68 -4.51
N GLN A 458 17.60 41.98 -4.81
CA GLN A 458 16.89 42.45 -6.01
C GLN A 458 17.67 42.10 -7.28
N ASN A 459 18.99 42.36 -7.30
CA ASN A 459 19.86 42.12 -8.46
C ASN A 459 19.93 40.64 -8.85
N ILE A 460 20.02 39.73 -7.88
CA ILE A 460 20.01 38.28 -8.16
C ILE A 460 18.60 37.72 -8.33
N ASN A 461 17.56 38.55 -8.15
CA ASN A 461 16.17 38.13 -8.12
C ASN A 461 15.95 36.94 -7.17
N TYR A 462 16.35 37.13 -5.91
CA TYR A 462 16.39 36.10 -4.88
C TYR A 462 15.04 35.38 -4.70
N THR A 463 13.93 36.12 -4.78
CA THR A 463 12.57 35.58 -4.72
C THR A 463 12.29 34.61 -5.86
N LYS A 464 12.72 34.93 -7.09
CA LYS A 464 12.59 34.02 -8.23
C LYS A 464 13.48 32.80 -8.07
N LEU A 465 14.73 32.95 -7.66
CA LEU A 465 15.65 31.82 -7.45
C LEU A 465 15.11 30.85 -6.38
N LYS A 466 14.56 31.37 -5.27
CA LYS A 466 13.88 30.55 -4.26
C LYS A 466 12.66 29.84 -4.84
N ALA A 467 11.80 30.56 -5.57
CA ALA A 467 10.64 29.94 -6.21
C ALA A 467 11.03 28.85 -7.22
N ASP A 468 12.10 29.04 -7.99
CA ASP A 468 12.62 28.06 -8.95
C ASP A 468 13.21 26.81 -8.24
N ILE A 469 13.84 26.99 -7.08
CA ILE A 469 14.30 25.89 -6.20
C ILE A 469 13.10 25.14 -5.62
N ASP A 470 12.13 25.85 -5.07
CA ASP A 470 10.93 25.26 -4.47
C ASP A 470 10.10 24.51 -5.52
N THR A 471 9.99 25.05 -6.74
CA THR A 471 9.32 24.39 -7.87
C THR A 471 10.07 23.11 -8.28
N ALA A 472 11.40 23.17 -8.37
CA ALA A 472 12.21 21.99 -8.68
C ALA A 472 12.12 20.93 -7.58
N PHE A 473 11.99 21.33 -6.31
CA PHE A 473 11.77 20.42 -5.18
C PHE A 473 10.37 19.78 -5.22
N GLN A 474 9.33 20.57 -5.47
CA GLN A 474 7.95 20.09 -5.61
C GLN A 474 7.76 19.11 -6.77
N ALA A 475 8.62 19.17 -7.79
CA ALA A 475 8.61 18.21 -8.90
C ALA A 475 9.14 16.81 -8.51
N ILE A 476 9.85 16.66 -7.39
CA ILE A 476 10.47 15.40 -6.96
C ILE A 476 9.43 14.44 -6.37
N GLU A 477 8.63 14.89 -5.41
CA GLU A 477 7.65 14.03 -4.69
C GLU A 477 6.66 13.31 -5.63
N PRO A 478 6.08 13.94 -6.67
CA PRO A 478 5.23 13.24 -7.64
C PRO A 478 5.97 12.16 -8.43
N LEU A 479 7.26 12.37 -8.74
CA LEU A 479 8.09 11.40 -9.45
C LEU A 479 8.45 10.22 -8.54
N GLU A 480 8.72 10.45 -7.25
CA GLU A 480 8.93 9.40 -6.25
C GLU A 480 7.69 8.53 -6.10
N HIS A 481 6.51 9.15 -5.94
CA HIS A 481 5.24 8.42 -5.86
C HIS A 481 4.94 7.61 -7.13
N GLN A 482 5.20 8.16 -8.32
CA GLN A 482 5.01 7.44 -9.58
C GLN A 482 5.98 6.26 -9.72
N LEU A 483 7.25 6.43 -9.33
CA LEU A 483 8.25 5.36 -9.33
C LEU A 483 7.89 4.27 -8.31
N GLU A 484 7.43 4.64 -7.12
CA GLU A 484 6.98 3.69 -6.11
C GLU A 484 5.77 2.90 -6.59
N ALA A 485 4.76 3.56 -7.18
CA ALA A 485 3.60 2.91 -7.78
C ALA A 485 3.99 1.89 -8.87
N LEU A 486 4.95 2.23 -9.74
CA LEU A 486 5.49 1.31 -10.75
C LEU A 486 6.21 0.11 -10.12
N ASN A 487 7.00 0.32 -9.07
CA ASN A 487 7.65 -0.77 -8.34
C ASN A 487 6.65 -1.67 -7.60
N THR A 488 5.60 -1.10 -7.01
CA THR A 488 4.49 -1.88 -6.42
C THR A 488 3.79 -2.69 -7.50
N ARG A 489 3.49 -2.11 -8.67
CA ARG A 489 2.87 -2.81 -9.80
C ARG A 489 3.75 -3.97 -10.28
N LYS A 490 5.06 -3.73 -10.43
CA LYS A 490 6.04 -4.78 -10.76
C LYS A 490 5.98 -5.94 -9.76
N SER A 491 6.07 -5.65 -8.46
CA SER A 491 6.05 -6.69 -7.42
C SER A 491 4.72 -7.46 -7.40
N LEU A 492 3.61 -6.78 -7.65
CA LEU A 492 2.29 -7.41 -7.77
C LEU A 492 2.23 -8.34 -8.99
N ILE A 493 2.71 -7.91 -10.16
CA ILE A 493 2.76 -8.74 -11.37
C ILE A 493 3.65 -9.98 -11.14
N GLU A 494 4.84 -9.81 -10.53
CA GLU A 494 5.72 -10.93 -10.19
C GLU A 494 5.05 -11.93 -9.23
N SER A 495 4.30 -11.43 -8.24
CA SER A 495 3.52 -12.28 -7.32
C SER A 495 2.40 -13.02 -8.05
N GLN A 496 1.66 -12.34 -8.92
CA GLN A 496 0.58 -12.93 -9.71
C GLN A 496 1.11 -14.02 -10.66
N ILE A 497 2.23 -13.77 -11.35
CA ILE A 497 2.89 -14.79 -12.19
C ILE A 497 3.23 -16.02 -11.34
N LYS A 498 3.81 -15.82 -10.15
CA LYS A 498 4.20 -16.93 -9.27
C LYS A 498 2.99 -17.72 -8.75
N GLU A 499 1.89 -17.05 -8.44
CA GLU A 499 0.62 -17.71 -8.05
C GLU A 499 0.03 -18.51 -9.21
N GLU A 500 -0.01 -17.95 -10.42
CA GLU A 500 -0.50 -18.66 -11.61
C GLU A 500 0.42 -19.84 -12.00
N GLU A 501 1.75 -19.68 -11.92
CA GLU A 501 2.71 -20.78 -12.15
C GLU A 501 2.60 -21.90 -11.09
N ALA A 502 2.20 -21.58 -9.86
CA ALA A 502 1.94 -22.59 -8.83
C ALA A 502 0.73 -23.46 -9.18
N LYS A 503 -0.26 -22.94 -9.92
CA LYS A 503 -1.39 -23.73 -10.42
C LYS A 503 -0.93 -24.78 -11.43
N LEU A 504 0.05 -24.48 -12.29
CA LEU A 504 0.59 -25.44 -13.26
C LEU A 504 1.36 -26.61 -12.60
N LYS A 505 2.04 -26.38 -11.47
CA LYS A 505 2.73 -27.46 -10.72
C LYS A 505 1.79 -28.56 -10.21
N SER A 506 0.50 -28.27 -10.08
CA SER A 506 -0.50 -29.25 -9.67
C SER A 506 -0.77 -30.33 -10.74
N GLU A 507 -0.44 -30.08 -12.01
CA GLU A 507 -0.63 -31.06 -13.10
C GLU A 507 0.43 -32.17 -13.07
N ASP A 508 1.67 -31.83 -12.73
CA ASP A 508 2.72 -32.82 -12.43
C ASP A 508 2.30 -33.72 -11.26
N GLU A 509 1.56 -33.17 -10.28
CA GLU A 509 1.01 -33.95 -9.18
C GLU A 509 -0.11 -34.89 -9.64
N ALA A 510 -1.03 -34.46 -10.52
CA ALA A 510 -2.03 -35.33 -11.13
C ALA A 510 -1.37 -36.53 -11.85
N CYS A 511 -0.37 -36.24 -12.69
CA CYS A 511 0.38 -37.27 -13.42
C CYS A 511 1.10 -38.24 -12.46
N LYS A 512 1.74 -37.73 -11.40
CA LYS A 512 2.36 -38.55 -10.35
C LYS A 512 1.35 -39.44 -9.62
N ARG A 513 0.16 -38.93 -9.31
CA ARG A 513 -0.91 -39.70 -8.65
C ARG A 513 -1.41 -40.85 -9.52
N ILE A 514 -1.68 -40.60 -10.81
CA ILE A 514 -2.10 -41.66 -11.74
C ILE A 514 -0.99 -42.71 -11.87
N ASN A 515 0.27 -42.28 -12.02
CA ASN A 515 1.41 -43.19 -12.08
C ASN A 515 1.58 -44.01 -10.79
N ALA A 516 1.34 -43.43 -9.62
CA ALA A 516 1.40 -44.16 -8.35
C ALA A 516 0.34 -45.28 -8.29
N ILE A 517 -0.87 -45.03 -8.81
CA ILE A 517 -1.93 -46.06 -8.89
C ILE A 517 -1.55 -47.15 -9.91
N LEU A 518 -0.99 -46.78 -11.07
CA LEU A 518 -0.57 -47.71 -12.12
C LEU A 518 0.64 -48.57 -11.73
N GLN A 519 1.58 -48.00 -10.96
CA GLN A 519 2.82 -48.66 -10.53
C GLN A 519 2.70 -49.44 -9.22
N HIS A 520 1.58 -49.30 -8.50
CA HIS A 520 1.30 -50.08 -7.29
C HIS A 520 1.30 -51.59 -7.60
N ASP A 521 1.68 -52.43 -6.62
CA ASP A 521 2.10 -53.85 -6.72
C ASP A 521 1.21 -54.84 -7.52
N PHE A 522 0.03 -54.40 -7.99
CA PHE A 522 -0.93 -55.20 -8.75
C PHE A 522 -1.25 -54.62 -10.15
N GLY A 523 -0.65 -53.50 -10.54
CA GLY A 523 -0.79 -52.88 -11.87
C GLY A 523 0.26 -53.39 -12.86
N HIS A 524 -0.03 -53.27 -14.16
CA HIS A 524 0.94 -53.56 -15.21
C HIS A 524 2.11 -52.56 -15.12
N GLN A 525 3.25 -52.97 -14.54
CA GLN A 525 4.49 -52.17 -14.40
C GLN A 525 5.07 -51.67 -15.74
N CYS A 526 4.44 -52.06 -16.85
CA CYS A 526 4.83 -51.69 -18.20
C CYS A 526 4.29 -50.34 -18.66
N LEU A 527 3.34 -49.67 -17.98
CA LEU A 527 2.73 -48.42 -18.46
C LEU A 527 2.91 -47.25 -17.47
N SER A 528 3.16 -46.05 -18.00
CA SER A 528 3.23 -44.79 -17.25
C SER A 528 2.67 -43.62 -18.08
N LEU A 529 2.15 -42.58 -17.43
CA LEU A 529 1.82 -41.32 -18.08
C LEU A 529 2.97 -40.32 -17.90
N GLU A 530 3.20 -39.49 -18.91
CA GLU A 530 4.07 -38.31 -18.81
C GLU A 530 3.33 -37.06 -19.28
N ALA A 531 3.57 -35.92 -18.64
CA ALA A 531 3.06 -34.63 -19.09
C ALA A 531 3.94 -34.13 -20.24
N ILE A 532 3.34 -33.90 -21.40
CA ILE A 532 4.00 -33.36 -22.58
C ILE A 532 3.39 -32.01 -22.97
N GLU A 533 4.24 -31.08 -23.40
CA GLU A 533 3.85 -29.78 -23.92
C GLU A 533 3.50 -29.94 -25.42
N THR A 534 2.30 -29.53 -25.82
CA THR A 534 1.82 -29.60 -27.21
C THR A 534 1.40 -28.24 -27.74
N ASP A 535 1.89 -27.88 -28.92
CA ASP A 535 1.51 -26.63 -29.59
C ASP A 535 0.08 -26.75 -30.14
N SER A 536 -0.80 -25.81 -29.76
CA SER A 536 -2.18 -25.72 -30.23
C SER A 536 -2.42 -24.37 -30.94
N ILE A 537 -3.52 -24.28 -31.70
CA ILE A 537 -3.92 -23.11 -32.48
C ILE A 537 -4.06 -21.83 -31.61
N ASN A 538 -4.27 -22.00 -30.30
CA ASN A 538 -4.43 -20.92 -29.31
C ASN A 538 -3.29 -20.87 -28.27
N GLY A 539 -2.13 -21.48 -28.53
CA GLY A 539 -0.98 -21.47 -27.62
C GLY A 539 -0.54 -22.85 -27.15
N LYS A 540 0.38 -22.91 -26.18
CA LYS A 540 0.93 -24.19 -25.67
C LYS A 540 -0.05 -24.83 -24.69
N SER A 541 -0.30 -26.14 -24.82
CA SER A 541 -1.20 -26.91 -23.95
C SER A 541 -0.51 -28.16 -23.42
N PHE A 542 -0.68 -28.47 -22.13
CA PHE A 542 -0.17 -29.70 -21.54
C PHE A 542 -1.15 -30.85 -21.78
N LYS A 543 -0.64 -32.01 -22.18
CA LYS A 543 -1.43 -33.24 -22.35
C LYS A 543 -0.68 -34.40 -21.73
N PHE A 544 -1.39 -35.44 -21.28
CA PHE A 544 -0.73 -36.65 -20.82
C PHE A 544 -0.51 -37.64 -21.97
N GLU A 545 0.72 -38.09 -22.15
CA GLU A 545 1.09 -39.15 -23.08
C GLU A 545 1.30 -40.46 -22.33
N ILE A 546 0.75 -41.55 -22.88
CA ILE A 546 0.96 -42.89 -22.35
C ILE A 546 2.26 -43.44 -22.91
N GLN A 547 3.12 -43.91 -22.03
CA GLN A 547 4.40 -44.51 -22.37
C GLN A 547 4.48 -45.93 -21.84
N ARG A 548 5.12 -46.81 -22.63
CA ARG A 548 5.41 -48.20 -22.28
C ARG A 548 6.88 -48.33 -21.90
N ASN A 549 7.16 -48.94 -20.75
CA ASN A 549 8.50 -49.26 -20.29
C ASN A 549 8.99 -50.53 -21.02
N GLN A 550 9.97 -50.39 -21.93
CA GLN A 550 10.65 -51.51 -22.57
C GLN A 550 12.16 -51.42 -22.27
N ASN A 551 12.71 -52.40 -21.54
CA ASN A 551 14.14 -52.50 -21.21
C ASN A 551 14.76 -51.22 -20.61
N GLY A 552 14.01 -50.50 -19.77
CA GLY A 552 14.47 -49.26 -19.13
C GLY A 552 14.29 -47.99 -19.97
N ASN A 553 13.83 -48.11 -21.22
CA ASN A 553 13.47 -46.98 -22.07
C ASN A 553 11.95 -46.79 -22.10
N LYS A 554 11.51 -45.53 -22.00
CA LYS A 554 10.12 -45.13 -22.14
C LYS A 554 9.85 -44.76 -23.59
N ILE A 555 8.86 -45.43 -24.19
CA ILE A 555 8.42 -45.16 -25.57
C ILE A 555 6.93 -44.90 -25.58
N LYS A 556 6.44 -44.04 -26.48
CA LYS A 556 5.00 -43.82 -26.66
C LYS A 556 4.28 -45.16 -26.88
N ALA A 557 3.23 -45.42 -26.11
CA ALA A 557 2.47 -46.65 -26.20
C ALA A 557 1.50 -46.58 -27.40
N HIS A 558 1.65 -47.53 -28.33
CA HIS A 558 0.70 -47.77 -29.42
C HIS A 558 0.04 -49.15 -29.24
N ASN A 559 -1.17 -49.36 -29.78
CA ASN A 559 -1.92 -50.61 -29.70
C ASN A 559 -2.15 -51.13 -28.26
N LEU A 560 -2.82 -50.34 -27.42
CA LEU A 560 -3.26 -50.76 -26.08
C LEU A 560 -4.43 -51.76 -26.19
N SER A 561 -4.41 -52.81 -25.38
CA SER A 561 -5.53 -53.74 -25.24
C SER A 561 -6.76 -53.07 -24.59
N GLU A 562 -7.96 -53.61 -24.83
CA GLU A 562 -9.19 -53.09 -24.20
C GLU A 562 -9.11 -53.10 -22.66
N GLY A 563 -8.40 -54.08 -22.08
CA GLY A 563 -8.13 -54.17 -20.66
C GLY A 563 -7.25 -53.02 -20.15
N GLU A 564 -6.12 -52.75 -20.82
CA GLU A 564 -5.21 -51.63 -20.49
C GLU A 564 -5.92 -50.28 -20.65
N GLN A 565 -6.74 -50.12 -21.70
CA GLN A 565 -7.53 -48.91 -21.94
C GLN A 565 -8.54 -48.65 -20.81
N SER A 566 -9.31 -49.67 -20.43
CA SER A 566 -10.29 -49.58 -19.32
C SER A 566 -9.60 -49.31 -17.98
N LEU A 567 -8.40 -49.87 -17.78
CA LEU A 567 -7.60 -49.70 -16.57
C LEU A 567 -7.10 -48.25 -16.44
N ILE A 568 -6.42 -47.73 -17.46
CA ILE A 568 -5.91 -46.35 -17.47
C ILE A 568 -7.06 -45.37 -17.28
N ALA A 569 -8.18 -45.62 -17.96
CA ALA A 569 -9.37 -44.80 -17.84
C ALA A 569 -9.92 -44.75 -16.41
N PHE A 570 -9.98 -45.90 -15.75
CA PHE A 570 -10.45 -45.98 -14.38
C PHE A 570 -9.47 -45.32 -13.41
N CYS A 571 -8.16 -45.50 -13.57
CA CYS A 571 -7.14 -44.80 -12.79
C CYS A 571 -7.21 -43.28 -12.96
N TYR A 572 -7.43 -42.81 -14.19
CA TYR A 572 -7.64 -41.39 -14.49
C TYR A 572 -8.88 -40.85 -13.76
N PHE A 573 -10.00 -41.58 -13.82
CA PHE A 573 -11.22 -41.21 -13.09
C PHE A 573 -10.99 -41.14 -11.58
N LEU A 574 -10.32 -42.14 -10.99
CA LEU A 574 -9.98 -42.14 -9.57
C LEU A 574 -9.13 -40.94 -9.18
N ALA A 575 -8.10 -40.61 -9.98
CA ALA A 575 -7.26 -39.46 -9.72
C ALA A 575 -8.03 -38.13 -9.83
N LYS A 576 -8.98 -38.02 -10.77
CA LYS A 576 -9.84 -36.83 -10.94
C LYS A 576 -10.78 -36.62 -9.76
N ILE A 577 -11.32 -37.68 -9.17
CA ILE A 577 -12.23 -37.57 -8.01
C ILE A 577 -11.52 -37.52 -6.65
N GLN A 578 -10.22 -37.84 -6.62
CA GLN A 578 -9.46 -38.01 -5.38
C GLN A 578 -9.44 -36.74 -4.53
N ASP A 579 -9.37 -35.55 -5.14
CA ASP A 579 -9.36 -34.29 -4.38
C ASP A 579 -10.69 -33.99 -3.69
N ASP A 580 -11.81 -34.28 -4.35
CA ASP A 580 -13.13 -34.15 -3.74
C ASP A 580 -13.31 -35.14 -2.58
N LEU A 581 -12.76 -36.34 -2.72
CA LEU A 581 -12.71 -37.33 -1.63
C LEU A 581 -11.79 -36.83 -0.50
N ASP A 582 -10.59 -36.36 -0.78
CA ASP A 582 -9.62 -35.93 0.26
C ASP A 582 -10.04 -34.67 1.00
N GLN A 583 -10.74 -33.76 0.32
CA GLN A 583 -11.38 -32.58 0.90
C GLN A 583 -12.69 -32.89 1.63
N ASN A 584 -13.09 -34.17 1.72
CA ASN A 584 -14.33 -34.63 2.35
C ASN A 584 -15.58 -33.91 1.81
N LYS A 585 -15.65 -33.67 0.48
CA LYS A 585 -16.86 -33.09 -0.15
C LYS A 585 -18.02 -34.08 -0.28
N GLU A 586 -17.77 -35.35 0.03
CA GLU A 586 -18.74 -36.44 -0.01
C GLU A 586 -19.50 -36.55 -1.36
N PRO A 587 -18.79 -36.64 -2.50
CA PRO A 587 -19.41 -36.64 -3.82
C PRO A 587 -20.32 -37.87 -4.05
N ILE A 588 -21.31 -37.72 -4.93
CA ILE A 588 -22.05 -38.86 -5.49
C ILE A 588 -21.22 -39.46 -6.64
N LEU A 589 -21.02 -40.77 -6.64
CA LEU A 589 -20.21 -41.46 -7.63
C LEU A 589 -21.08 -42.45 -8.42
N TRP A 590 -21.05 -42.37 -9.75
CA TRP A 590 -21.69 -43.34 -10.62
C TRP A 590 -20.66 -44.03 -11.53
N ILE A 591 -20.50 -45.34 -11.38
CA ILE A 591 -19.52 -46.14 -12.13
C ILE A 591 -20.29 -47.11 -13.04
N ASP A 592 -20.31 -46.83 -14.33
CA ASP A 592 -20.95 -47.66 -15.34
C ASP A 592 -19.97 -48.61 -16.02
N ASP A 593 -20.13 -49.90 -15.71
CA ASP A 593 -19.45 -51.03 -16.34
C ASP A 593 -17.91 -50.86 -16.40
N PRO A 594 -17.22 -50.80 -15.24
CA PRO A 594 -15.79 -50.50 -15.17
C PRO A 594 -14.87 -51.61 -15.69
N ILE A 595 -15.44 -52.70 -16.21
CA ILE A 595 -14.73 -53.89 -16.69
C ILE A 595 -15.15 -54.16 -18.13
N SER A 596 -14.17 -54.29 -19.03
CA SER A 596 -14.41 -54.85 -20.37
C SER A 596 -14.73 -56.33 -20.27
N SER A 597 -15.68 -56.79 -21.10
CA SER A 597 -16.10 -58.20 -21.19
C SER A 597 -14.99 -59.19 -21.57
N LEU A 598 -13.82 -58.70 -22.01
CA LEU A 598 -12.74 -59.53 -22.56
C LEU A 598 -11.62 -59.86 -21.58
N ASP A 599 -11.54 -59.24 -20.40
CA ASP A 599 -10.40 -59.42 -19.48
C ASP A 599 -10.80 -59.70 -18.02
N ASN A 600 -10.87 -60.99 -17.68
CA ASN A 600 -11.12 -61.45 -16.31
C ASN A 600 -9.97 -61.11 -15.34
N ASN A 601 -8.74 -60.90 -15.83
CA ASN A 601 -7.58 -60.66 -14.96
C ASN A 601 -7.67 -59.31 -14.24
N HIS A 602 -8.42 -58.35 -14.80
CA HIS A 602 -8.57 -57.00 -14.24
C HIS A 602 -9.74 -56.84 -13.27
N ILE A 603 -10.63 -57.83 -13.16
CA ILE A 603 -11.78 -57.79 -12.24
C ILE A 603 -11.31 -57.58 -10.80
N PHE A 604 -10.30 -58.33 -10.38
CA PHE A 604 -9.76 -58.24 -9.02
C PHE A 604 -9.14 -56.87 -8.74
N PHE A 605 -8.40 -56.32 -9.70
CA PHE A 605 -7.74 -55.02 -9.53
C PHE A 605 -8.75 -53.88 -9.46
N ILE A 606 -9.71 -53.81 -10.39
CA ILE A 606 -10.77 -52.81 -10.38
C ILE A 606 -11.60 -52.88 -9.10
N PHE A 607 -11.96 -54.10 -8.66
CA PHE A 607 -12.65 -54.27 -7.38
C PHE A 607 -11.80 -53.77 -6.20
N SER A 608 -10.52 -54.13 -6.15
CA SER A 608 -9.60 -53.70 -5.08
C SER A 608 -9.44 -52.18 -5.05
N LEU A 609 -9.38 -51.52 -6.21
CA LEU A 609 -9.35 -50.06 -6.30
C LEU A 609 -10.64 -49.41 -5.79
N ILE A 610 -11.81 -49.95 -6.16
CA ILE A 610 -13.11 -49.48 -5.64
C ILE A 610 -13.16 -49.66 -4.12
N GLU A 611 -12.74 -50.82 -3.62
CA GLU A 611 -12.72 -51.14 -2.19
C GLU A 611 -11.78 -50.20 -1.42
N ASP A 612 -10.53 -50.03 -1.87
CA ASP A 612 -9.51 -49.23 -1.16
C ASP A 612 -9.75 -47.73 -1.29
N LYS A 613 -9.91 -47.21 -2.52
CA LYS A 613 -9.95 -45.77 -2.80
C LYS A 613 -11.30 -45.13 -2.52
N ILE A 614 -12.39 -45.87 -2.73
CA ILE A 614 -13.75 -45.34 -2.61
C ILE A 614 -14.41 -45.84 -1.31
N VAL A 615 -14.52 -47.15 -1.12
CA VAL A 615 -15.38 -47.72 -0.07
C VAL A 615 -14.74 -47.65 1.32
N SER A 616 -13.45 -47.97 1.46
CA SER A 616 -12.80 -48.14 2.77
C SER A 616 -12.79 -46.88 3.62
N ASN A 617 -12.63 -45.72 2.99
CA ASN A 617 -12.56 -44.43 3.68
C ASN A 617 -13.94 -43.78 3.90
N GLN A 618 -15.02 -44.29 3.29
CA GLN A 618 -16.40 -43.79 3.40
C GLN A 618 -16.55 -42.27 3.16
N LYS A 619 -15.70 -41.69 2.31
CA LYS A 619 -15.70 -40.25 2.00
C LYS A 619 -16.63 -39.88 0.83
N PHE A 620 -17.52 -40.77 0.41
CA PHE A 620 -18.48 -40.56 -0.67
C PHE A 620 -19.89 -40.41 -0.11
N GLY A 621 -20.76 -39.70 -0.82
CA GLY A 621 -22.14 -39.51 -0.42
C GLY A 621 -23.07 -40.64 -0.79
N GLN A 622 -23.03 -41.06 -2.05
CA GLN A 622 -23.66 -42.27 -2.56
C GLN A 622 -22.81 -42.86 -3.67
N LEU A 623 -22.71 -44.18 -3.72
CA LEU A 623 -21.98 -44.93 -4.73
C LEU A 623 -22.97 -45.78 -5.53
N PHE A 624 -22.96 -45.59 -6.84
CA PHE A 624 -23.75 -46.36 -7.79
C PHE A 624 -22.80 -47.13 -8.70
N ILE A 625 -22.96 -48.45 -8.81
CA ILE A 625 -22.14 -49.29 -9.68
C ILE A 625 -23.06 -50.13 -10.56
N SER A 626 -22.94 -49.99 -11.89
CA SER A 626 -23.64 -50.84 -12.85
C SER A 626 -22.69 -51.82 -13.53
N THR A 627 -23.12 -53.06 -13.75
CA THR A 627 -22.32 -54.05 -14.48
C THR A 627 -23.18 -55.08 -15.22
N HIS A 628 -22.62 -55.65 -16.29
CA HIS A 628 -23.15 -56.87 -16.93
C HIS A 628 -22.40 -58.15 -16.53
N ASN A 629 -21.25 -58.02 -15.86
CA ASN A 629 -20.37 -59.12 -15.53
C ASN A 629 -20.80 -59.79 -14.20
N LEU A 630 -21.17 -61.07 -14.26
CA LEU A 630 -21.61 -61.83 -13.08
C LEU A 630 -20.47 -62.12 -12.09
N GLU A 631 -19.24 -62.27 -12.58
CA GLU A 631 -18.07 -62.47 -11.73
C GLU A 631 -17.75 -61.20 -10.95
N PHE A 632 -17.74 -60.04 -11.61
CA PHE A 632 -17.62 -58.76 -10.90
C PHE A 632 -18.75 -58.53 -9.90
N LEU A 633 -19.99 -58.86 -10.25
CA LEU A 633 -21.12 -58.80 -9.32
C LEU A 633 -20.87 -59.67 -8.07
N LYS A 634 -20.23 -60.84 -8.19
CA LYS A 634 -19.87 -61.67 -7.02
C LYS A 634 -18.90 -60.94 -6.09
N TYR A 635 -17.95 -60.17 -6.62
CA TYR A 635 -17.06 -59.34 -5.81
C TYR A 635 -17.82 -58.17 -5.17
N LEU A 636 -18.65 -57.45 -5.93
CA LEU A 636 -19.48 -56.36 -5.40
C LEU A 636 -20.42 -56.81 -4.27
N LYS A 637 -20.94 -58.04 -4.33
CA LYS A 637 -21.72 -58.62 -3.22
C LYS A 637 -20.93 -58.74 -1.92
N ARG A 638 -19.61 -58.86 -1.96
CA ARG A 638 -18.76 -58.92 -0.74
C ARG A 638 -18.72 -57.60 0.02
N LEU A 639 -19.18 -56.50 -0.60
CA LEU A 639 -19.41 -55.26 0.10
C LEU A 639 -20.55 -55.40 1.12
N ASN A 640 -21.50 -56.31 0.87
CA ASN A 640 -22.63 -56.58 1.75
C ASN A 640 -22.16 -57.32 3.03
N GLY A 641 -22.45 -56.76 4.21
CA GLY A 641 -22.08 -57.34 5.50
C GLY A 641 -20.82 -56.75 6.17
N ARG A 642 -20.21 -55.72 5.59
CA ARG A 642 -19.11 -54.95 6.21
C ARG A 642 -19.64 -53.63 6.81
N LYS A 643 -18.86 -52.93 7.64
CA LYS A 643 -19.25 -51.72 8.40
C LYS A 643 -19.41 -50.43 7.53
N TRP A 644 -19.75 -50.54 6.26
CA TRP A 644 -19.56 -49.45 5.26
C TRP A 644 -20.83 -48.74 4.76
N GLY A 645 -21.97 -48.97 5.42
CA GLY A 645 -23.26 -48.36 5.07
C GLY A 645 -24.28 -49.34 4.51
N ASP A 646 -25.49 -48.85 4.24
CA ASP A 646 -26.59 -49.65 3.70
C ASP A 646 -26.36 -49.92 2.20
N ILE A 647 -26.55 -51.18 1.78
CA ILE A 647 -26.37 -51.59 0.37
C ILE A 647 -27.68 -52.08 -0.25
N GLN A 648 -27.97 -51.58 -1.45
CA GLN A 648 -29.12 -51.99 -2.25
C GLN A 648 -28.71 -52.61 -3.59
N PHE A 649 -29.45 -53.64 -4.03
CA PHE A 649 -29.18 -54.37 -5.27
C PHE A 649 -30.39 -54.32 -6.19
N PHE A 650 -30.18 -53.88 -7.42
CA PHE A 650 -31.19 -53.74 -8.46
C PHE A 650 -30.85 -54.57 -9.69
N ILE A 651 -31.85 -54.95 -10.46
CA ILE A 651 -31.70 -55.58 -11.77
C ILE A 651 -32.42 -54.75 -12.84
N ILE A 652 -31.75 -54.51 -13.96
CA ILE A 652 -32.31 -53.79 -15.10
C ILE A 652 -32.64 -54.83 -16.16
N LYS A 653 -33.93 -54.88 -16.53
CA LYS A 653 -34.45 -55.81 -17.54
C LYS A 653 -35.04 -55.03 -18.70
N ARG A 654 -34.70 -55.48 -19.91
CA ARG A 654 -35.33 -55.00 -21.14
C ARG A 654 -36.50 -55.92 -21.49
N ASN A 655 -37.68 -55.34 -21.59
CA ASN A 655 -38.92 -55.98 -22.02
C ASN A 655 -39.25 -55.48 -23.42
N PHE A 656 -38.79 -56.21 -24.45
CA PHE A 656 -38.94 -55.85 -25.86
C PHE A 656 -38.44 -54.42 -26.18
N ASN A 657 -39.35 -53.44 -26.13
CA ASN A 657 -39.16 -52.05 -26.56
C ASN A 657 -38.90 -51.07 -25.41
N SER A 658 -39.00 -51.51 -24.15
CA SER A 658 -38.71 -50.66 -22.99
C SER A 658 -37.86 -51.39 -21.95
N SER A 659 -37.13 -50.61 -21.14
CA SER A 659 -36.42 -51.12 -19.97
C SER A 659 -37.09 -50.70 -18.68
N SER A 660 -36.93 -51.52 -17.64
CA SER A 660 -37.43 -51.24 -16.29
C SER A 660 -36.44 -51.74 -15.24
N ILE A 661 -36.45 -51.07 -14.10
CA ILE A 661 -35.62 -51.37 -12.94
C ILE A 661 -36.46 -52.15 -11.95
N PHE A 662 -35.93 -53.28 -11.47
CA PHE A 662 -36.56 -54.11 -10.46
C PHE A 662 -35.60 -54.36 -9.30
N GLN A 663 -36.14 -54.77 -8.17
CA GLN A 663 -35.32 -55.25 -7.07
C GLN A 663 -34.59 -56.53 -7.51
N MET A 664 -33.30 -56.65 -7.20
CA MET A 664 -32.55 -57.86 -7.51
C MET A 664 -33.18 -59.05 -6.76
N PRO A 665 -33.55 -60.15 -7.45
CA PRO A 665 -34.14 -61.31 -6.81
C PRO A 665 -33.23 -61.90 -5.72
N ASN A 666 -33.83 -62.43 -4.64
CA ASN A 666 -33.08 -63.01 -3.52
C ASN A 666 -32.08 -64.07 -3.94
N TYR A 667 -32.40 -64.90 -4.95
CA TYR A 667 -31.46 -65.92 -5.42
C TYR A 667 -30.19 -65.31 -6.04
N MET A 668 -30.35 -64.19 -6.74
CA MET A 668 -29.22 -63.48 -7.34
C MET A 668 -28.52 -62.61 -6.31
N LYS A 669 -29.22 -62.09 -5.29
CA LYS A 669 -28.63 -61.26 -4.23
C LYS A 669 -27.84 -62.10 -3.21
N ASN A 670 -28.43 -63.18 -2.71
CA ASN A 670 -27.96 -63.92 -1.54
C ASN A 670 -27.05 -65.11 -1.89
N TYR A 671 -27.27 -65.80 -3.02
CA TYR A 671 -26.42 -66.94 -3.35
C TYR A 671 -25.06 -66.48 -3.87
N PHE A 672 -24.02 -67.03 -3.25
CA PHE A 672 -22.63 -66.85 -3.63
C PHE A 672 -22.27 -67.69 -4.87
N SER A 673 -22.79 -68.91 -4.94
CA SER A 673 -22.56 -69.85 -6.04
C SER A 673 -23.81 -70.68 -6.39
N GLU A 674 -23.80 -71.29 -7.56
CA GLU A 674 -24.82 -72.27 -8.00
C GLU A 674 -24.97 -73.41 -6.97
N LEU A 675 -23.86 -73.83 -6.34
CA LEU A 675 -23.87 -74.88 -5.31
C LEU A 675 -24.78 -74.51 -4.11
N ASN A 676 -24.79 -73.23 -3.69
CA ASN A 676 -25.65 -72.78 -2.59
C ASN A 676 -27.13 -72.79 -2.98
N PHE A 677 -27.45 -72.43 -4.22
CA PHE A 677 -28.82 -72.52 -4.74
C PHE A 677 -29.30 -73.98 -4.77
N LEU A 678 -28.48 -74.87 -5.34
CA LEU A 678 -28.80 -76.29 -5.44
C LEU A 678 -28.96 -76.95 -4.07
N PHE A 679 -28.10 -76.60 -3.10
CA PHE A 679 -28.27 -77.02 -1.70
C PHE A 679 -29.62 -76.58 -1.13
N GLN A 680 -30.02 -75.32 -1.37
CA GLN A 680 -31.32 -74.85 -0.89
C GLN A 680 -32.48 -75.65 -1.49
N GLN A 681 -32.42 -75.99 -2.78
CA GLN A 681 -33.44 -76.81 -3.42
C GLN A 681 -33.51 -78.21 -2.79
N LEU A 682 -32.36 -78.81 -2.46
CA LEU A 682 -32.31 -80.06 -1.69
C LEU A 682 -32.94 -79.91 -0.31
N TYR A 683 -32.57 -78.85 0.43
CA TYR A 683 -33.08 -78.56 1.77
C TYR A 683 -34.60 -78.36 1.78
N LEU A 684 -35.13 -77.56 0.85
CA LEU A 684 -36.57 -77.33 0.72
C LEU A 684 -37.29 -78.65 0.40
N CYS A 685 -36.76 -79.46 -0.53
CA CYS A 685 -37.38 -80.74 -0.90
C CYS A 685 -37.42 -81.72 0.29
N ALA A 686 -36.36 -81.75 1.10
CA ALA A 686 -36.26 -82.60 2.28
C ALA A 686 -37.09 -82.11 3.47
N ASN A 687 -37.56 -80.85 3.44
CA ASN A 687 -38.37 -80.27 4.50
C ASN A 687 -39.88 -80.30 4.20
N GLU A 688 -40.25 -80.52 2.94
CA GLU A 688 -41.64 -80.57 2.47
C GLU A 688 -42.12 -82.03 2.36
N GLU A 689 -42.97 -82.47 3.31
CA GLU A 689 -43.50 -83.84 3.31
C GLU A 689 -44.76 -84.00 2.42
N ASN A 690 -45.47 -82.90 2.12
CA ASN A 690 -46.72 -82.91 1.36
C ASN A 690 -46.61 -82.12 0.05
N ILE A 691 -46.96 -82.76 -1.06
CA ILE A 691 -46.98 -82.13 -2.39
C ILE A 691 -48.32 -81.41 -2.59
N SER A 692 -48.26 -80.15 -3.04
CA SER A 692 -49.40 -79.27 -3.32
C SER A 692 -49.16 -78.43 -4.57
N ASP A 693 -50.21 -77.80 -5.10
CA ASP A 693 -50.11 -76.88 -6.24
C ASP A 693 -49.14 -75.71 -5.99
N GLN A 694 -48.83 -75.39 -4.73
CA GLN A 694 -47.91 -74.32 -4.37
C GLN A 694 -46.44 -74.75 -4.42
N ASN A 695 -46.12 -76.03 -4.22
CA ASN A 695 -44.75 -76.53 -4.08
C ASN A 695 -44.37 -77.65 -5.06
N TYR A 696 -45.27 -78.14 -5.92
CA TYR A 696 -44.99 -79.25 -6.85
C TYR A 696 -43.76 -79.02 -7.74
N ASN A 697 -43.50 -77.78 -8.15
CA ASN A 697 -42.33 -77.40 -8.97
C ASN A 697 -41.00 -77.75 -8.30
N LEU A 698 -40.93 -77.80 -6.97
CA LEU A 698 -39.74 -78.20 -6.22
C LEU A 698 -39.39 -79.67 -6.48
N PHE A 699 -40.39 -80.55 -6.41
CA PHE A 699 -40.24 -81.99 -6.63
C PHE A 699 -40.06 -82.31 -8.11
N TYR A 700 -40.77 -81.60 -9.00
CA TYR A 700 -40.69 -81.81 -10.45
C TYR A 700 -39.29 -81.51 -11.01
N ASN A 701 -38.63 -80.48 -10.48
CA ASN A 701 -37.28 -80.08 -10.89
C ASN A 701 -36.18 -80.77 -10.07
N PHE A 702 -36.53 -81.51 -9.01
CA PHE A 702 -35.58 -82.10 -8.08
C PHE A 702 -34.53 -82.99 -8.76
N PRO A 703 -34.84 -83.90 -9.69
CA PRO A 703 -33.84 -84.76 -10.33
C PRO A 703 -32.68 -83.96 -10.96
N ASN A 704 -33.00 -82.86 -11.64
CA ASN A 704 -32.00 -81.99 -12.26
C ASN A 704 -31.14 -81.24 -11.22
N ASN A 705 -31.78 -80.75 -10.15
CA ASN A 705 -31.08 -80.04 -9.10
C ASN A 705 -30.17 -80.98 -8.28
N ALA A 706 -30.68 -82.16 -7.93
CA ALA A 706 -29.94 -83.19 -7.21
C ALA A 706 -28.74 -83.67 -8.03
N ARG A 707 -28.90 -83.88 -9.33
CA ARG A 707 -27.79 -84.25 -10.22
C ARG A 707 -26.68 -83.23 -10.22
N LYS A 708 -27.00 -81.98 -10.56
CA LYS A 708 -26.00 -80.90 -10.58
C LYS A 708 -25.31 -80.74 -9.23
N PHE A 709 -26.05 -80.89 -8.13
CA PHE A 709 -25.47 -80.82 -6.79
C PHE A 709 -24.48 -81.96 -6.56
N LEU A 710 -24.91 -83.20 -6.83
CA LEU A 710 -24.11 -84.40 -6.61
C LEU A 710 -22.85 -84.40 -7.47
N GLU A 711 -22.94 -84.03 -8.75
CA GLU A 711 -21.78 -83.86 -9.66
C GLU A 711 -20.80 -82.82 -9.12
N LEU A 712 -21.29 -81.64 -8.72
CA LEU A 712 -20.42 -80.60 -8.14
C LEU A 712 -19.78 -81.08 -6.82
N TYR A 713 -20.59 -81.66 -5.93
CA TYR A 713 -20.17 -82.09 -4.60
C TYR A 713 -19.16 -83.24 -4.68
N SER A 714 -19.42 -84.26 -5.50
CA SER A 714 -18.51 -85.39 -5.68
C SER A 714 -17.20 -84.96 -6.31
N ASN A 715 -17.21 -84.02 -7.26
CA ASN A 715 -15.96 -83.48 -7.84
C ASN A 715 -15.13 -82.67 -6.83
N PHE A 716 -15.76 -81.97 -5.87
CA PHE A 716 -15.03 -81.33 -4.78
C PHE A 716 -14.45 -82.34 -3.78
N HIS A 717 -15.16 -83.43 -3.51
CA HIS A 717 -14.71 -84.48 -2.58
C HIS A 717 -13.65 -85.41 -3.19
N TYR A 718 -13.72 -85.64 -4.50
CA TYR A 718 -12.81 -86.50 -5.27
C TYR A 718 -12.25 -85.71 -6.48
N PRO A 719 -11.28 -84.79 -6.25
CA PRO A 719 -10.71 -83.93 -7.30
C PRO A 719 -9.65 -84.67 -8.12
N ASP A 720 -10.03 -85.81 -8.68
CA ASP A 720 -9.18 -86.72 -9.48
C ASP A 720 -9.19 -86.38 -10.98
N GLY A 721 -9.75 -85.22 -11.35
CA GLY A 721 -9.89 -84.74 -12.73
C GLY A 721 -10.86 -85.60 -13.54
N PHE A 722 -10.40 -86.08 -14.70
CA PHE A 722 -11.18 -86.92 -15.62
C PHE A 722 -10.92 -88.42 -15.45
N SER A 723 -10.24 -88.83 -14.38
CA SER A 723 -9.81 -90.22 -14.19
C SER A 723 -10.95 -91.17 -13.79
N ASN A 724 -11.99 -90.67 -13.13
CA ASN A 724 -13.21 -91.43 -12.81
C ASN A 724 -14.44 -90.78 -13.45
N THR A 725 -15.40 -91.61 -13.85
CA THR A 725 -16.73 -91.18 -14.30
C THR A 725 -17.55 -90.64 -13.12
N ASP A 726 -18.55 -89.79 -13.39
CA ASP A 726 -19.45 -89.27 -12.34
C ASP A 726 -20.11 -90.42 -11.55
N THR A 727 -20.47 -91.51 -12.22
CA THR A 727 -21.01 -92.73 -11.60
C THR A 727 -20.02 -93.38 -10.61
N GLU A 728 -18.73 -93.45 -10.92
CA GLU A 728 -17.71 -94.01 -10.03
C GLU A 728 -17.45 -93.11 -8.82
N LYS A 729 -17.47 -91.79 -9.01
CA LYS A 729 -17.38 -90.82 -7.91
C LYS A 729 -18.60 -90.92 -6.99
N LEU A 730 -19.79 -91.11 -7.55
CA LEU A 730 -21.02 -91.33 -6.75
C LEU A 730 -21.00 -92.68 -6.02
N LYS A 731 -20.55 -93.76 -6.65
CA LYS A 731 -20.36 -95.06 -5.95
C LYS A 731 -19.44 -94.90 -4.74
N SER A 732 -18.33 -94.18 -4.92
CA SER A 732 -17.36 -93.90 -3.87
C SER A 732 -17.95 -93.03 -2.75
N LEU A 733 -18.76 -92.03 -3.12
CA LEU A 733 -19.44 -91.14 -2.18
C LEU A 733 -20.38 -91.93 -1.25
N TRP A 734 -21.20 -92.82 -1.80
CA TRP A 734 -22.20 -93.56 -1.03
C TRP A 734 -21.59 -94.71 -0.22
N GLY A 735 -20.67 -95.48 -0.80
CA GLY A 735 -20.09 -96.70 -0.18
C GLY A 735 -21.07 -97.87 -0.01
N GLU A 736 -22.38 -97.61 -0.06
CA GLU A 736 -23.46 -98.59 0.02
C GLU A 736 -24.20 -98.72 -1.33
N HIS A 737 -24.39 -99.96 -1.79
CA HIS A 737 -24.94 -100.24 -3.13
C HIS A 737 -26.40 -99.77 -3.31
N LEU A 738 -27.25 -99.89 -2.28
CA LEU A 738 -28.67 -99.55 -2.38
C LEU A 738 -28.90 -98.04 -2.51
N ALA A 739 -28.28 -97.24 -1.64
CA ALA A 739 -28.35 -95.79 -1.67
C ALA A 739 -27.75 -95.21 -2.97
N PHE A 740 -26.64 -95.79 -3.45
CA PHE A 740 -26.08 -95.47 -4.76
C PHE A 740 -27.07 -95.75 -5.89
N THR A 741 -27.67 -96.95 -5.95
CA THR A 741 -28.58 -97.34 -7.05
C THR A 741 -29.82 -96.44 -7.11
N LEU A 742 -30.37 -96.08 -5.94
CA LEU A 742 -31.57 -95.24 -5.86
C LEU A 742 -31.29 -93.81 -6.30
N THR A 743 -30.17 -93.23 -5.86
CA THR A 743 -29.77 -91.87 -6.25
C THR A 743 -29.28 -91.83 -7.70
N ASP A 744 -28.59 -92.85 -8.20
CA ASP A 744 -28.14 -92.97 -9.59
C ASP A 744 -29.31 -93.07 -10.58
N ARG A 745 -30.40 -93.76 -10.22
CA ARG A 745 -31.63 -93.76 -11.04
C ARG A 745 -32.30 -92.38 -11.09
N ILE A 746 -32.35 -91.67 -9.97
CA ILE A 746 -32.85 -90.28 -9.93
C ILE A 746 -31.95 -89.38 -10.77
N ASN A 747 -30.64 -89.59 -10.68
CA ASN A 747 -29.62 -88.86 -11.42
C ASN A 747 -29.74 -89.07 -12.93
N ASN A 748 -29.85 -90.31 -13.39
CA ASN A 748 -29.74 -90.64 -14.82
C ASN A 748 -31.09 -90.79 -15.50
N GLU A 749 -32.06 -91.49 -14.89
CA GLU A 749 -33.33 -91.80 -15.56
C GLU A 749 -34.32 -90.62 -15.47
N TYR A 750 -34.43 -89.97 -14.31
CA TYR A 750 -35.40 -88.89 -14.09
C TYR A 750 -34.90 -87.51 -14.55
N SER A 751 -33.58 -87.28 -14.59
CA SER A 751 -33.03 -86.00 -15.06
C SER A 751 -32.83 -85.94 -16.58
N HIS A 752 -32.60 -87.09 -17.25
CA HIS A 752 -32.31 -87.16 -18.68
C HIS A 752 -33.40 -87.82 -19.54
N LEU A 753 -34.58 -88.13 -18.98
CA LEU A 753 -35.63 -88.93 -19.65
C LEU A 753 -35.05 -90.22 -20.29
N SER A 754 -34.02 -90.78 -19.66
CA SER A 754 -33.28 -91.92 -20.19
C SER A 754 -33.88 -93.25 -19.70
N GLY A 755 -33.76 -94.30 -20.51
CA GLY A 755 -34.20 -95.65 -20.15
C GLY A 755 -35.56 -96.08 -20.72
N ILE A 756 -36.64 -95.32 -20.49
CA ILE A 756 -38.01 -95.68 -20.91
C ILE A 756 -38.74 -94.45 -21.48
N PHE A 757 -39.04 -94.46 -22.78
CA PHE A 757 -39.69 -93.34 -23.49
C PHE A 757 -41.11 -93.06 -22.96
N GLU A 758 -41.80 -94.10 -22.49
CA GLU A 758 -43.15 -94.04 -21.93
C GLU A 758 -43.25 -93.11 -20.70
N ARG A 759 -42.13 -92.84 -20.00
CA ARG A 759 -42.10 -91.91 -18.87
C ARG A 759 -42.32 -90.44 -19.26
N SER A 760 -42.16 -90.11 -20.54
CA SER A 760 -42.49 -88.77 -21.06
C SER A 760 -44.00 -88.48 -21.13
N PHE A 761 -44.84 -89.52 -21.02
CA PHE A 761 -46.30 -89.42 -21.13
C PHE A 761 -47.02 -89.35 -19.77
N THR A 762 -46.30 -89.53 -18.66
CA THR A 762 -46.87 -89.52 -17.30
C THR A 762 -46.31 -88.35 -16.48
N PRO A 763 -47.15 -87.56 -15.79
CA PRO A 763 -46.69 -86.58 -14.81
C PRO A 763 -45.80 -87.23 -13.75
N LEU A 764 -44.72 -86.55 -13.37
CA LEU A 764 -43.82 -87.03 -12.32
C LEU A 764 -44.51 -86.93 -10.95
N GLU A 765 -45.08 -88.05 -10.50
CA GLU A 765 -45.72 -88.18 -9.18
C GLU A 765 -44.95 -89.23 -8.35
N GLN A 766 -43.86 -88.80 -7.71
CA GLN A 766 -42.97 -89.71 -6.98
C GLN A 766 -42.55 -89.15 -5.61
N PRO A 767 -43.05 -89.72 -4.49
CA PRO A 767 -42.61 -89.36 -3.13
C PRO A 767 -41.14 -89.74 -2.85
N GLU A 768 -40.49 -90.47 -3.75
CA GLU A 768 -39.08 -90.83 -3.69
C GLU A 768 -38.14 -89.63 -3.69
N MET A 769 -38.56 -88.47 -4.23
CA MET A 769 -37.74 -87.24 -4.27
C MET A 769 -37.46 -86.70 -2.86
N TYR A 770 -38.45 -86.75 -1.97
CA TYR A 770 -38.27 -86.45 -0.55
C TYR A 770 -37.22 -87.40 0.07
N LYS A 771 -37.38 -88.72 -0.11
CA LYS A 771 -36.44 -89.70 0.46
C LYS A 771 -35.02 -89.53 -0.07
N ALA A 772 -34.88 -89.21 -1.36
CA ALA A 772 -33.58 -88.98 -1.99
C ALA A 772 -32.92 -87.69 -1.49
N SER A 773 -33.67 -86.59 -1.38
CA SER A 773 -33.17 -85.34 -0.78
C SER A 773 -32.70 -85.55 0.65
N PHE A 774 -33.49 -86.26 1.47
CA PHE A 774 -33.15 -86.59 2.84
C PHE A 774 -31.89 -87.46 2.92
N ALA A 775 -31.76 -88.47 2.07
CA ALA A 775 -30.56 -89.32 2.00
C ALA A 775 -29.31 -88.51 1.60
N ILE A 776 -29.41 -87.62 0.61
CA ILE A 776 -28.31 -86.77 0.17
C ILE A 776 -27.86 -85.85 1.31
N LEU A 777 -28.79 -85.16 1.98
CA LEU A 777 -28.46 -84.28 3.10
C LEU A 777 -27.88 -85.05 4.29
N LYS A 778 -28.44 -86.22 4.60
CA LYS A 778 -27.92 -87.11 5.65
C LYS A 778 -26.48 -87.50 5.34
N LYS A 779 -26.18 -87.84 4.08
CA LYS A 779 -24.82 -88.18 3.65
C LYS A 779 -23.85 -87.01 3.79
N ILE A 780 -24.27 -85.78 3.46
CA ILE A 780 -23.46 -84.57 3.68
C ILE A 780 -23.15 -84.39 5.18
N VAL A 781 -24.15 -84.58 6.04
CA VAL A 781 -23.98 -84.49 7.50
C VAL A 781 -23.03 -85.58 8.01
N GLU A 782 -23.18 -86.83 7.56
CA GLU A 782 -22.28 -87.94 7.92
C GLU A 782 -20.82 -87.68 7.50
N LEU A 783 -20.61 -87.15 6.30
CA LEU A 783 -19.27 -86.87 5.78
C LEU A 783 -18.62 -85.66 6.46
N ASN A 784 -19.36 -84.56 6.65
CA ASN A 784 -18.85 -83.34 7.25
C ASN A 784 -19.97 -82.46 7.84
N PRO A 785 -20.29 -82.60 9.13
CA PRO A 785 -21.32 -81.79 9.78
C PRO A 785 -21.08 -80.28 9.66
N LYS A 786 -19.82 -79.83 9.79
CA LYS A 786 -19.44 -78.40 9.68
C LYS A 786 -19.71 -77.82 8.30
N GLN A 787 -19.55 -78.62 7.26
CA GLN A 787 -19.86 -78.21 5.88
C GLN A 787 -21.37 -78.00 5.71
N TYR A 788 -22.20 -78.88 6.28
CA TYR A 788 -23.65 -78.71 6.30
C TYR A 788 -24.06 -77.42 7.04
N GLU A 789 -23.42 -77.09 8.18
CA GLU A 789 -23.67 -75.80 8.87
C GLU A 789 -23.34 -74.59 7.98
N GLY A 790 -22.24 -74.68 7.22
CA GLY A 790 -21.87 -73.65 6.26
C GLY A 790 -22.92 -73.47 5.17
N PHE A 791 -23.49 -74.57 4.67
CA PHE A 791 -24.58 -74.52 3.70
C PHE A 791 -25.86 -73.92 4.29
N LEU A 792 -26.25 -74.28 5.51
CA LEU A 792 -27.40 -73.67 6.21
C LEU A 792 -27.23 -72.15 6.38
N LYS A 793 -26.05 -71.70 6.82
CA LYS A 793 -25.74 -70.26 6.92
C LYS A 793 -25.86 -69.57 5.56
N SER A 794 -25.42 -70.23 4.49
CA SER A 794 -25.47 -69.67 3.13
C SER A 794 -26.89 -69.45 2.59
N ILE A 795 -27.89 -70.14 3.16
CA ILE A 795 -29.31 -69.97 2.81
C ILE A 795 -30.08 -69.18 3.87
N GLY A 796 -29.38 -68.57 4.85
CA GLY A 796 -29.95 -67.68 5.86
C GLY A 796 -30.42 -68.35 7.16
N ILE A 797 -30.00 -69.60 7.42
CA ILE A 797 -30.38 -70.35 8.62
C ILE A 797 -29.21 -70.33 9.62
N ASN A 798 -29.40 -69.65 10.76
CA ASN A 798 -28.31 -69.25 11.68
C ASN A 798 -28.00 -70.24 12.82
N SER A 799 -28.73 -71.34 12.99
CA SER A 799 -28.53 -72.29 14.10
C SER A 799 -28.83 -73.74 13.70
N THR A 800 -27.88 -74.65 13.94
CA THR A 800 -27.98 -76.08 13.62
C THR A 800 -28.64 -76.90 14.72
N THR A 801 -28.54 -76.47 15.99
CA THR A 801 -29.22 -77.13 17.14
C THR A 801 -30.73 -76.86 17.21
N LEU A 802 -31.23 -75.91 16.43
CA LEU A 802 -32.66 -75.54 16.35
C LEU A 802 -33.29 -75.82 14.98
N ASP A 803 -32.51 -76.27 13.98
CA ASP A 803 -33.04 -76.63 12.66
C ASP A 803 -33.80 -77.98 12.76
N PRO A 804 -35.13 -78.00 12.53
CA PRO A 804 -35.92 -79.22 12.64
C PRO A 804 -35.43 -80.34 11.71
N LEU A 805 -34.92 -79.98 10.53
CA LEU A 805 -34.44 -80.95 9.57
C LEU A 805 -33.10 -81.56 10.02
N TYR A 806 -32.17 -80.77 10.55
CA TYR A 806 -30.91 -81.29 11.12
C TYR A 806 -31.14 -82.30 12.25
N ILE A 807 -32.10 -82.04 13.14
CA ILE A 807 -32.49 -82.98 14.20
C ILE A 807 -33.00 -84.29 13.58
N LYS A 808 -33.88 -84.21 12.57
CA LYS A 808 -34.36 -85.40 11.83
C LYS A 808 -33.24 -86.16 11.13
N LEU A 809 -32.26 -85.47 10.55
CA LEU A 809 -31.15 -86.11 9.81
C LEU A 809 -30.15 -86.85 10.71
N THR A 810 -30.04 -86.44 11.98
CA THR A 810 -29.07 -86.94 12.97
C THR A 810 -29.67 -87.95 13.96
N THR A 811 -30.99 -88.14 13.93
CA THR A 811 -31.72 -89.21 14.62
C THR A 811 -31.98 -90.38 13.69
#